data_AF-A0A3N4KX54-F1
#
_entry.id   AF-A0A3N4KX54-F1
#
_cell.length_a   1.000
_cell.length_b   1.000
_cell.length_c   1.000
_cell.angle_alpha   90.00
_cell.angle_beta   90.00
_cell.angle_gamma   90.00
#
_symmetry.space_group_name_H-M   'P 1'
#
loop_
_entity.id
_entity.type
_entity.pdbx_description
1 polymer ?
#
loop_
_entity_poly.entity_id
_entity_poly.type
_entity_poly.pdbx_seq_one_letter_code
_entity_poly.pdbx_strand_id
1 'polypeptide(L)'
;MSTLHSLTAGVRGYATDTEIEKGKEEEKEKEGNGEGEDKDLPRFNALGVQQLSHKVHSKVFSGKPTPPPPEIVELSKTHLTRHGLYGKNTDQNPPISFDLPPLRGKSGTLDEHFYQLGLTSSYPYLDYAKKFAGVDLQPPPPPGTKWGRQSGWTKYKPDGTATPVKYPTDDMLVFDVEVLYKDSPFAVIACAAGTEGWYAWVSPWILGESKTDRHLVPLGLSEKPRVIVGHNVGYDRARIKEEYSLKKTSFAFLDTMSLHVATNGMCSRQRPTWLKHQKLQKLKDGMLSMDAVSQDTLNMLEEEEEAWIARSSINSLQEVALFHCDIQVDKGVRDQFGIINREGVLKQLDTLLDYCAADVATTHKVYKKVLPNFLEVCPHPVSFAALRHLSSVVLPVDKTWEDYIKRAEDTYIETSEAIKKRLIDLANGALAHKNDSVTFMADPWLRQLDWTIPETRTVKIKGQVKGEVSKRPAKNQKMPGEPKWYKDLFTPGNAGDMKISVRSRIAPLLLKLAWDEKPLVWSDVYGWVVRVPVSEKANYEDKALVKCDMAEEKNGLLNSDRENIYYKLPHKDGPTARCVSPLAKSYLKYFEDGMLSSPHPLAKEALKMNAECSYWISARERIKGQMVIYESDVEEGYLTGMTKTALEKSKKESGRSSPEVGIILPQLIPMGTVTRRAVERTWLTASNAKKNRLGSELKAMIKAPPGYVFVGSDVDSQELWIASLVGDAQFKLHGGNAIGFMTLEGTKAAGTDLHSKTASILGISRNHAKIFNYGRIYGAGVKFASTLLKQFNPTLPDSEADQTSQRLYKETKGTKTKHSLFHDRPFWRGGTESFVFNKLEEFANQDLPRTPVLGAGITEALRREYLTLNGFMPSRINWAIQSSGVDYLHLLIIAMEHLITRFRLSARLAITVHDEIRYLVKDMHKYHVAMALQIANLWTRAMFSQQMGIEDLPQSCAYFSAIDIDSVLRKEVDMDCITPSQPNPIPPGESINMTQLLDALKKGNTAFFQKSLARGHHKLSKDLEDAEYTPRTPVMEQLQGGANIPFLRAQNADDEEFRKLVGELKKKYMFPEYQKAKPSPVEDMIWNAPPVVAKTYEETHEAVSSSVKGQKWQSLPTNSPHVKRPFAMSLEFKLEVQEARKQTAQLRRSDPVKSGTSKLHTNRPKPFMRKHPDV
;
A
#
# COMPACT_ATOMS: atom_id res chain seq x y z
N MET A 1 -63.17 -5.89 -8.28
CA MET A 1 -64.04 -7.07 -8.14
C MET A 1 -63.61 -7.77 -6.86
N SER A 2 -64.16 -7.29 -5.73
CA SER A 2 -65.25 -7.93 -4.95
C SER A 2 -64.66 -9.05 -4.07
N THR A 3 -64.72 -9.04 -2.74
CA THR A 3 -65.63 -8.35 -1.79
C THR A 3 -65.00 -8.63 -0.38
N LEU A 4 -64.65 -7.63 0.44
CA LEU A 4 -65.48 -6.97 1.50
C LEU A 4 -65.73 -7.89 2.73
N HIS A 5 -65.44 -7.55 3.99
CA HIS A 5 -65.75 -6.40 4.88
C HIS A 5 -64.87 -6.53 6.16
N SER A 6 -64.62 -5.58 7.10
CA SER A 6 -64.96 -4.16 7.41
C SER A 6 -64.02 -3.74 8.59
N LEU A 7 -63.39 -2.55 8.63
CA LEU A 7 -63.84 -1.27 9.26
C LEU A 7 -64.32 -1.45 10.73
N THR A 8 -63.98 -0.66 11.78
CA THR A 8 -63.58 0.78 11.89
C THR A 8 -63.30 1.17 13.37
N ALA A 9 -62.49 2.22 13.57
CA ALA A 9 -62.61 3.32 14.56
C ALA A 9 -62.25 3.18 16.06
N GLY A 10 -61.63 4.25 16.61
CA GLY A 10 -61.55 4.59 18.05
C GLY A 10 -60.18 5.10 18.50
N VAL A 11 -59.79 6.36 18.23
CA VAL A 11 -59.86 7.54 19.15
C VAL A 11 -58.90 7.49 20.35
N ARG A 12 -58.12 8.58 20.45
CA ARG A 12 -57.25 9.00 21.57
C ARG A 12 -57.88 8.79 22.96
N GLY A 13 -57.09 8.26 23.89
CA GLY A 13 -57.30 8.39 25.33
C GLY A 13 -55.96 8.57 26.03
N TYR A 14 -55.74 9.75 26.62
CA TYR A 14 -54.73 9.96 27.65
C TYR A 14 -55.21 9.25 28.92
N ALA A 15 -54.34 8.45 29.54
CA ALA A 15 -54.54 7.92 30.89
C ALA A 15 -53.27 8.13 31.71
N THR A 16 -53.49 8.56 32.94
CA THR A 16 -52.63 9.27 33.87
C THR A 16 -51.79 8.35 34.77
N ASP A 17 -50.72 8.92 35.34
CA ASP A 17 -49.92 8.38 36.43
C ASP A 17 -50.80 7.93 37.61
N THR A 18 -51.13 6.64 37.74
CA THR A 18 -51.65 6.08 39.03
C THR A 18 -51.69 4.54 39.15
N GLU A 19 -51.03 3.75 38.30
CA GLU A 19 -51.05 2.27 38.43
C GLU A 19 -49.65 1.61 38.47
N ILE A 20 -48.64 2.26 39.06
CA ILE A 20 -47.28 1.70 39.24
C ILE A 20 -47.01 1.15 40.65
N GLU A 21 -47.94 1.28 41.61
CA GLU A 21 -47.64 0.96 43.02
C GLU A 21 -48.27 -0.33 43.61
N LYS A 22 -48.80 -1.26 42.81
CA LYS A 22 -49.36 -2.52 43.35
C LYS A 22 -48.81 -3.83 42.80
N GLY A 23 -47.66 -3.81 42.13
CA GLY A 23 -46.98 -5.03 41.65
C GLY A 23 -45.67 -5.39 42.35
N LYS A 24 -45.26 -4.67 43.41
CA LYS A 24 -43.89 -4.73 43.95
C LYS A 24 -43.66 -5.65 45.16
N GLU A 25 -44.62 -6.48 45.57
CA GLU A 25 -44.48 -7.31 46.78
C GLU A 25 -44.68 -8.83 46.62
N GLU A 26 -44.81 -9.38 45.39
CA GLU A 26 -44.96 -10.85 45.19
C GLU A 26 -43.86 -11.54 44.35
N GLU A 27 -42.67 -10.94 44.22
CA GLU A 27 -41.51 -11.59 43.57
C GLU A 27 -40.28 -11.75 44.48
N LYS A 28 -40.50 -11.86 45.79
CA LYS A 28 -39.47 -12.31 46.75
C LYS A 28 -39.93 -13.55 47.49
N GLU A 29 -39.98 -14.69 46.78
CA GLU A 29 -39.83 -16.03 47.36
C GLU A 29 -40.01 -17.07 46.26
N LYS A 30 -38.92 -17.38 45.56
CA LYS A 30 -38.64 -18.67 44.86
C LYS A 30 -37.21 -18.66 44.31
N GLU A 31 -36.25 -18.52 45.21
CA GLU A 31 -34.90 -19.06 44.99
C GLU A 31 -34.92 -20.52 45.45
N GLY A 32 -34.74 -21.46 44.52
CA GLY A 32 -34.68 -22.88 44.82
C GLY A 32 -34.64 -23.75 43.57
N ASN A 33 -33.41 -24.10 43.15
CA ASN A 33 -33.05 -25.20 42.24
C ASN A 33 -33.78 -25.28 40.89
N GLY A 34 -33.17 -24.65 39.88
CA GLY A 34 -33.29 -25.04 38.48
C GLY A 34 -32.04 -24.57 37.74
N GLU A 35 -31.31 -25.50 37.14
CA GLU A 35 -30.24 -25.22 36.17
C GLU A 35 -30.83 -24.38 35.02
N GLY A 36 -30.68 -23.06 35.11
CA GLY A 36 -31.22 -22.12 34.13
C GLY A 36 -30.35 -22.09 32.88
N GLU A 37 -30.96 -22.39 31.73
CA GLU A 37 -30.41 -22.10 30.41
C GLU A 37 -29.87 -20.65 30.35
N ASP A 38 -28.57 -20.52 30.06
CA ASP A 38 -27.85 -19.24 29.93
C ASP A 38 -28.45 -18.45 28.75
N LYS A 39 -29.44 -17.59 29.01
CA LYS A 39 -30.11 -16.79 27.97
C LYS A 39 -29.11 -15.81 27.36
N ASP A 40 -28.90 -15.90 26.04
CA ASP A 40 -28.07 -14.99 25.24
C ASP A 40 -28.60 -13.55 25.28
N LEU A 41 -28.28 -12.79 26.34
CA LEU A 41 -28.68 -11.39 26.49
C LEU A 41 -27.69 -10.45 25.76
N PRO A 42 -28.17 -9.36 25.14
CA PRO A 42 -27.30 -8.35 24.54
C PRO A 42 -26.53 -7.58 25.64
N ARG A 43 -25.22 -7.36 25.41
CA ARG A 43 -24.35 -6.56 26.29
C ARG A 43 -24.14 -5.17 25.67
N PHE A 44 -24.11 -4.14 26.50
CA PHE A 44 -23.84 -2.76 26.08
C PHE A 44 -22.75 -2.14 26.96
N ASN A 45 -21.93 -1.27 26.37
CA ASN A 45 -20.98 -0.47 27.15
C ASN A 45 -21.66 0.78 27.75
N ALA A 46 -20.91 1.59 28.51
CA ALA A 46 -21.42 2.79 29.17
C ALA A 46 -21.89 3.92 28.23
N LEU A 47 -21.66 3.77 26.91
CA LEU A 47 -22.11 4.69 25.87
C LEU A 47 -23.31 4.15 25.06
N GLY A 48 -23.79 2.93 25.37
CA GLY A 48 -24.87 2.29 24.64
C GLY A 48 -24.43 1.55 23.36
N VAL A 49 -23.13 1.34 23.13
CA VAL A 49 -22.62 0.56 21.99
C VAL A 49 -22.79 -0.93 22.28
N GLN A 50 -23.44 -1.67 21.38
CA GLN A 50 -23.65 -3.11 21.52
C GLN A 50 -22.32 -3.88 21.43
N GLN A 51 -22.04 -4.69 22.46
CA GLN A 51 -20.85 -5.54 22.55
C GLN A 51 -21.17 -6.99 22.18
N LEU A 52 -20.14 -7.83 22.11
CA LEU A 52 -20.28 -9.29 21.98
C LEU A 52 -21.22 -9.85 23.06
N SER A 53 -22.00 -10.87 22.68
CA SER A 53 -22.84 -11.66 23.60
C SER A 53 -22.00 -12.27 24.73
N HIS A 54 -22.64 -12.54 25.88
CA HIS A 54 -21.95 -13.08 27.06
C HIS A 54 -21.19 -14.40 26.76
N LYS A 55 -21.82 -15.30 26.00
CA LYS A 55 -21.24 -16.59 25.61
C LYS A 55 -20.01 -16.45 24.71
N VAL A 56 -20.02 -15.50 23.77
CA VAL A 56 -18.88 -15.26 22.87
C VAL A 56 -17.77 -14.49 23.59
N HIS A 57 -18.12 -13.46 24.38
CA HIS A 57 -17.18 -12.66 25.14
C HIS A 57 -16.33 -13.51 26.09
N SER A 58 -16.98 -14.35 26.90
CA SER A 58 -16.30 -15.24 27.87
C SER A 58 -15.34 -16.26 27.24
N LYS A 59 -15.52 -16.61 25.96
CA LYS A 59 -14.62 -17.50 25.21
C LYS A 59 -13.46 -16.76 24.53
N VAL A 60 -13.61 -15.47 24.28
CA VAL A 60 -12.60 -14.63 23.59
C VAL A 60 -11.72 -13.88 24.60
N PHE A 61 -12.31 -13.37 25.67
CA PHE A 61 -11.64 -12.66 26.75
C PHE A 61 -11.77 -13.47 28.04
N SER A 62 -10.69 -14.12 28.46
CA SER A 62 -10.64 -14.95 29.66
C SER A 62 -10.60 -14.13 30.96
N GLY A 63 -10.21 -12.85 30.87
CA GLY A 63 -10.17 -11.90 31.99
C GLY A 63 -11.54 -11.30 32.31
N LYS A 64 -11.73 -10.87 33.57
CA LYS A 64 -12.87 -9.99 33.90
C LYS A 64 -12.62 -8.62 33.26
N PRO A 65 -13.51 -8.11 32.41
CA PRO A 65 -13.30 -6.83 31.75
C PRO A 65 -13.12 -5.74 32.81
N THR A 66 -12.00 -5.03 32.76
CA THR A 66 -11.74 -3.92 33.67
C THR A 66 -12.56 -2.72 33.19
N PRO A 67 -13.55 -2.24 33.97
CA PRO A 67 -14.37 -1.13 33.53
C PRO A 67 -13.54 0.17 33.44
N PRO A 68 -13.81 1.02 32.44
CA PRO A 68 -13.17 2.32 32.34
C PRO A 68 -13.50 3.19 33.58
N PRO A 69 -12.57 4.03 34.06
CA PRO A 69 -12.83 4.96 35.16
C PRO A 69 -14.05 5.86 34.88
N PRO A 70 -14.95 6.10 35.85
CA PRO A 70 -16.16 6.91 35.64
C PRO A 70 -15.89 8.31 35.08
N GLU A 71 -14.81 8.97 35.52
CA GLU A 71 -14.43 10.30 35.02
C GLU A 71 -14.11 10.30 33.51
N ILE A 72 -13.52 9.22 33.01
CA ILE A 72 -13.15 9.08 31.59
C ILE A 72 -14.41 8.82 30.75
N VAL A 73 -15.35 8.04 31.28
CA VAL A 73 -16.67 7.81 30.66
C VAL A 73 -17.45 9.12 30.52
N GLU A 74 -17.50 9.94 31.57
CA GLU A 74 -18.18 11.24 31.52
C GLU A 74 -17.50 12.22 30.55
N LEU A 75 -16.16 12.19 30.44
CA LEU A 75 -15.43 12.96 29.45
C LEU A 75 -15.79 12.54 28.02
N SER A 76 -15.92 11.23 27.78
CA SER A 76 -16.38 10.69 26.51
C SER A 76 -17.81 11.15 26.19
N LYS A 77 -18.77 11.00 27.12
CA LYS A 77 -20.15 11.48 26.93
C LYS A 77 -20.20 12.98 26.61
N THR A 78 -19.40 13.78 27.31
CA THR A 78 -19.28 15.23 27.07
C THR A 78 -18.77 15.50 25.65
N HIS A 79 -17.71 14.81 25.23
CA HIS A 79 -17.15 14.91 23.88
C HIS A 79 -18.17 14.52 22.80
N LEU A 80 -18.87 13.40 22.96
CA LEU A 80 -19.87 12.92 22.01
C LEU A 80 -21.09 13.85 21.94
N THR A 81 -21.52 14.40 23.07
CA THR A 81 -22.63 15.37 23.14
C THR A 81 -22.27 16.66 22.39
N ARG A 82 -21.05 17.19 22.62
CA ARG A 82 -20.53 18.38 21.91
C ARG A 82 -20.57 18.25 20.40
N HIS A 83 -20.30 17.06 19.90
CA HIS A 83 -20.29 16.79 18.47
C HIS A 83 -21.63 16.25 17.94
N GLY A 84 -22.67 16.24 18.77
CA GLY A 84 -24.03 15.86 18.42
C GLY A 84 -24.17 14.39 18.04
N LEU A 85 -23.44 13.49 18.70
CA LEU A 85 -23.41 12.04 18.43
C LEU A 85 -24.08 11.23 19.54
N TYR A 86 -23.95 11.65 20.80
CA TYR A 86 -24.51 10.92 21.94
C TYR A 86 -26.04 10.84 21.87
N GLY A 87 -26.60 9.65 22.10
CA GLY A 87 -28.05 9.42 22.17
C GLY A 87 -28.80 9.43 20.83
N LYS A 88 -28.11 9.55 19.68
CA LYS A 88 -28.77 9.60 18.37
C LYS A 88 -28.98 8.25 17.70
N ASN A 89 -28.16 7.25 18.02
CA ASN A 89 -28.23 5.90 17.44
C ASN A 89 -27.88 4.87 18.52
N THR A 90 -28.67 3.81 18.59
CA THR A 90 -28.32 2.55 19.28
C THR A 90 -28.91 1.45 18.42
N ASP A 91 -28.08 0.77 17.63
CA ASP A 91 -28.52 -0.40 16.88
C ASP A 91 -28.89 -1.51 17.88
N GLN A 92 -30.15 -1.95 17.85
CA GLN A 92 -30.65 -3.05 18.68
C GLN A 92 -30.71 -4.34 17.86
N ASN A 93 -29.57 -4.75 17.31
CA ASN A 93 -29.48 -6.02 16.60
C ASN A 93 -29.59 -7.19 17.60
N PRO A 94 -30.15 -8.34 17.20
CA PRO A 94 -30.16 -9.52 18.07
C PRO A 94 -28.73 -9.94 18.42
N PRO A 95 -28.48 -10.44 19.64
CA PRO A 95 -27.16 -10.92 20.03
C PRO A 95 -26.77 -12.15 19.20
N ILE A 96 -25.55 -12.16 18.69
CA ILE A 96 -25.00 -13.30 17.94
C ILE A 96 -24.28 -14.22 18.92
N SER A 97 -24.66 -15.50 18.91
CA SER A 97 -24.11 -16.51 19.81
C SER A 97 -23.92 -17.84 19.09
N PHE A 98 -22.74 -18.44 19.26
CA PHE A 98 -22.37 -19.75 18.70
C PHE A 98 -21.16 -20.31 19.45
N ASP A 99 -20.82 -21.57 19.20
CA ASP A 99 -19.66 -22.19 19.84
C ASP A 99 -18.35 -21.89 19.12
N LEU A 100 -17.44 -21.24 19.84
CA LEU A 100 -16.09 -20.96 19.37
C LEU A 100 -15.12 -22.12 19.67
N PRO A 101 -14.14 -22.37 18.78
CA PRO A 101 -12.98 -23.20 19.12
C PRO A 101 -12.21 -22.59 20.30
N PRO A 102 -11.63 -23.42 21.18
CA PRO A 102 -10.83 -22.91 22.29
C PRO A 102 -9.58 -22.18 21.78
N LEU A 103 -9.21 -21.11 22.48
CA LEU A 103 -7.93 -20.45 22.26
C LEU A 103 -6.76 -21.40 22.59
N ARG A 104 -5.60 -21.12 22.02
CA ARG A 104 -4.34 -21.86 22.26
C ARG A 104 -3.51 -21.09 23.28
N GLY A 105 -2.73 -21.80 24.08
CA GLY A 105 -1.91 -21.19 25.15
C GLY A 105 -2.46 -21.45 26.55
N LYS A 106 -1.64 -21.24 27.57
CA LYS A 106 -1.97 -21.50 28.98
C LYS A 106 -2.58 -20.28 29.67
N SER A 107 -2.21 -19.06 29.26
CA SER A 107 -2.71 -17.79 29.83
C SER A 107 -4.13 -17.44 29.38
N GLY A 108 -4.61 -18.04 28.28
CA GLY A 108 -5.90 -17.70 27.67
C GLY A 108 -5.94 -16.31 27.01
N THR A 109 -4.79 -15.66 26.81
CA THR A 109 -4.70 -14.37 26.11
C THR A 109 -4.69 -14.55 24.59
N LEU A 110 -5.16 -13.53 23.86
CA LEU A 110 -5.15 -13.57 22.39
C LEU A 110 -3.73 -13.41 21.83
N ASP A 111 -2.85 -12.71 22.55
CA ASP A 111 -1.44 -12.60 22.14
C ASP A 111 -0.74 -13.96 22.18
N GLU A 112 -0.88 -14.72 23.27
CA GLU A 112 -0.33 -16.08 23.34
C GLU A 112 -0.97 -16.98 22.27
N HIS A 113 -2.29 -16.87 22.06
CA HIS A 113 -2.97 -17.63 21.02
C HIS A 113 -2.34 -17.39 19.64
N PHE A 114 -2.21 -16.14 19.21
CA PHE A 114 -1.62 -15.82 17.92
C PHE A 114 -0.12 -16.10 17.85
N TYR A 115 0.61 -15.97 18.96
CA TYR A 115 2.00 -16.38 19.04
C TYR A 115 2.14 -17.88 18.73
N GLN A 116 1.32 -18.72 19.37
CA GLN A 116 1.30 -20.17 19.14
C GLN A 116 0.86 -20.53 17.72
N LEU A 117 -0.15 -19.84 17.17
CA LEU A 117 -0.54 -20.02 15.77
C LEU A 117 0.59 -19.65 14.80
N GLY A 118 1.28 -18.54 15.08
CA GLY A 118 2.42 -18.07 14.30
C GLY A 118 3.58 -19.07 14.32
N LEU A 119 3.94 -19.61 15.50
CA LEU A 119 4.98 -20.64 15.63
C LEU A 119 4.59 -21.91 14.88
N THR A 120 3.36 -22.40 15.08
CA THR A 120 2.83 -23.58 14.39
C THR A 120 2.90 -23.42 12.87
N SER A 121 2.42 -22.30 12.35
CA SER A 121 2.44 -22.04 10.90
C SER A 121 3.85 -21.68 10.39
N SER A 122 4.80 -21.35 11.26
CA SER A 122 6.19 -21.09 10.87
C SER A 122 7.02 -22.37 10.83
N TYR A 123 6.66 -23.40 11.58
CA TYR A 123 7.42 -24.64 11.66
C TYR A 123 7.20 -25.56 10.45
N PRO A 124 8.24 -26.27 9.94
CA PRO A 124 9.67 -26.19 10.30
C PRO A 124 10.44 -25.08 9.56
N TYR A 125 9.75 -24.24 8.80
CA TYR A 125 10.33 -23.31 7.85
C TYR A 125 11.15 -22.18 8.47
N LEU A 126 10.74 -21.65 9.62
CA LEU A 126 11.52 -20.62 10.31
C LEU A 126 12.86 -21.18 10.81
N ASP A 127 12.88 -22.43 11.27
CA ASP A 127 14.10 -23.09 11.73
C ASP A 127 15.04 -23.37 10.55
N TYR A 128 14.49 -23.86 9.44
CA TYR A 128 15.23 -24.01 8.19
C TYR A 128 15.76 -22.66 7.70
N ALA A 129 14.96 -21.59 7.75
CA ALA A 129 15.38 -20.26 7.35
C ALA A 129 16.55 -19.74 8.20
N LYS A 130 16.42 -19.80 9.52
CA LYS A 130 17.48 -19.40 10.47
C LYS A 130 18.75 -20.22 10.30
N LYS A 131 18.61 -21.55 10.20
CA LYS A 131 19.75 -22.45 9.96
C LYS A 131 20.45 -22.10 8.65
N PHE A 132 19.71 -21.89 7.58
CA PHE A 132 20.28 -21.58 6.28
C PHE A 132 20.98 -20.22 6.23
N ALA A 133 20.49 -19.23 6.97
CA ALA A 133 21.16 -17.93 7.13
C ALA A 133 22.48 -18.05 7.93
N GLY A 134 22.63 -19.09 8.76
CA GLY A 134 23.86 -19.38 9.48
C GLY A 134 24.90 -20.19 8.68
N VAL A 135 24.50 -20.82 7.57
CA VAL A 135 25.39 -21.62 6.72
C VAL A 135 26.22 -20.71 5.82
N ASP A 136 27.47 -21.05 5.56
CA ASP A 136 28.23 -20.56 4.41
C ASP A 136 28.09 -21.56 3.27
N LEU A 137 27.50 -21.12 2.15
CA LEU A 137 27.45 -21.95 0.96
C LEU A 137 28.87 -22.23 0.47
N GLN A 138 29.03 -23.42 -0.10
CA GLN A 138 30.25 -23.73 -0.83
C GLN A 138 30.44 -22.74 -1.99
N PRO A 139 31.69 -22.38 -2.34
CA PRO A 139 31.92 -21.51 -3.48
C PRO A 139 31.23 -22.04 -4.73
N PRO A 140 30.66 -21.16 -5.58
CA PRO A 140 30.17 -21.60 -6.87
C PRO A 140 31.30 -22.27 -7.67
N PRO A 141 30.97 -23.12 -8.65
CA PRO A 141 31.95 -23.60 -9.62
C PRO A 141 32.77 -22.42 -10.17
N PRO A 142 34.11 -22.55 -10.29
CA PRO A 142 34.95 -21.44 -10.74
C PRO A 142 34.49 -20.89 -12.09
N PRO A 143 34.55 -19.56 -12.33
CA PRO A 143 34.24 -18.99 -13.64
C PRO A 143 35.05 -19.67 -14.75
N GLY A 144 34.40 -20.02 -15.86
CA GLY A 144 34.99 -20.82 -16.94
C GLY A 144 34.91 -22.34 -16.71
N THR A 145 34.18 -22.79 -15.69
CA THR A 145 33.80 -24.21 -15.56
C THR A 145 32.99 -24.63 -16.78
N LYS A 146 33.30 -25.81 -17.34
CA LYS A 146 32.44 -26.42 -18.36
C LYS A 146 31.20 -26.99 -17.69
N TRP A 147 30.07 -26.33 -17.86
CA TRP A 147 28.81 -26.82 -17.33
C TRP A 147 28.32 -28.01 -18.17
N GLY A 148 27.67 -29.00 -17.52
CA GLY A 148 27.06 -30.13 -18.19
C GLY A 148 26.00 -29.68 -19.19
N ARG A 149 26.19 -30.05 -20.46
CA ARG A 149 25.27 -29.73 -21.55
C ARG A 149 24.22 -30.83 -21.71
N GLN A 150 23.36 -30.96 -20.70
CA GLN A 150 22.27 -31.94 -20.67
C GLN A 150 20.99 -31.30 -20.14
N SER A 151 19.83 -31.77 -20.59
CA SER A 151 18.55 -31.23 -20.16
C SER A 151 18.21 -31.64 -18.72
N GLY A 152 17.49 -30.77 -18.04
CA GLY A 152 17.13 -30.98 -16.64
C GLY A 152 18.24 -30.56 -15.68
N TRP A 153 18.19 -31.08 -14.45
CA TRP A 153 19.09 -30.67 -13.37
C TRP A 153 20.39 -31.48 -13.37
N THR A 154 21.51 -30.78 -13.19
CA THR A 154 22.82 -31.36 -12.91
C THR A 154 23.32 -30.85 -11.55
N LYS A 155 23.69 -31.77 -10.65
CA LYS A 155 24.29 -31.48 -9.35
C LYS A 155 25.82 -31.46 -9.48
N TYR A 156 26.44 -30.38 -8.99
CA TYR A 156 27.88 -30.15 -8.95
C TYR A 156 28.36 -30.19 -7.51
N LYS A 157 29.32 -31.06 -7.25
CA LYS A 157 29.97 -31.18 -5.94
C LYS A 157 31.35 -30.49 -5.96
N PRO A 158 31.91 -30.16 -4.78
CA PRO A 158 33.23 -29.54 -4.67
C PRO A 158 34.38 -30.35 -5.27
N ASP A 159 34.23 -31.67 -5.33
CA ASP A 159 35.20 -32.58 -5.95
C ASP A 159 35.21 -32.51 -7.49
N GLY A 160 34.39 -31.62 -8.08
CA GLY A 160 34.23 -31.47 -9.52
C GLY A 160 33.29 -32.50 -10.16
N THR A 161 32.68 -33.40 -9.37
CA THR A 161 31.73 -34.37 -9.90
C THR A 161 30.42 -33.68 -10.30
N ALA A 162 29.98 -33.96 -11.52
CA ALA A 162 28.71 -33.51 -12.07
C ALA A 162 27.80 -34.72 -12.28
N THR A 163 26.62 -34.72 -11.65
CA THR A 163 25.67 -35.85 -11.71
C THR A 163 24.28 -35.38 -12.11
N PRO A 164 23.62 -36.00 -13.10
CA PRO A 164 22.24 -35.68 -13.43
C PRO A 164 21.32 -36.06 -12.27
N VAL A 165 20.40 -35.16 -11.93
CA VAL A 165 19.38 -35.38 -10.89
C VAL A 165 18.01 -34.96 -11.42
N LYS A 166 16.94 -35.55 -10.88
CA LYS A 166 15.57 -35.17 -11.29
C LYS A 166 15.16 -33.80 -10.76
N TYR A 167 15.60 -33.48 -9.55
CA TYR A 167 15.36 -32.22 -8.84
C TYR A 167 16.42 -32.05 -7.72
N PRO A 168 16.65 -30.84 -7.21
CA PRO A 168 17.59 -30.60 -6.11
C PRO A 168 17.20 -31.33 -4.82
N THR A 169 18.16 -31.98 -4.15
CA THR A 169 17.88 -32.82 -2.96
C THR A 169 17.75 -32.04 -1.65
N ASP A 170 18.37 -30.86 -1.57
CA ASP A 170 18.40 -30.00 -0.38
C ASP A 170 17.03 -29.45 0.07
N ASP A 171 16.84 -29.32 1.37
CA ASP A 171 15.63 -28.73 1.97
C ASP A 171 15.68 -27.21 2.12
N MET A 172 16.86 -26.64 1.93
CA MET A 172 17.12 -25.20 2.00
C MET A 172 17.92 -24.81 0.76
N LEU A 173 17.34 -23.95 -0.08
CA LEU A 173 17.91 -23.59 -1.37
C LEU A 173 17.85 -22.08 -1.58
N VAL A 174 18.88 -21.54 -2.23
CA VAL A 174 18.75 -20.29 -3.01
C VAL A 174 18.53 -20.68 -4.46
N PHE A 175 17.64 -19.98 -5.15
CA PHE A 175 17.21 -20.32 -6.51
C PHE A 175 17.01 -19.05 -7.34
N ASP A 176 17.45 -19.11 -8.60
CA ASP A 176 17.29 -18.06 -9.61
C ASP A 176 17.04 -18.68 -11.00
N VAL A 177 16.27 -17.98 -11.84
CA VAL A 177 15.89 -18.44 -13.19
C VAL A 177 16.09 -17.34 -14.21
N GLU A 178 16.72 -17.69 -15.32
CA GLU A 178 16.84 -16.81 -16.48
C GLU A 178 15.92 -17.23 -17.63
N VAL A 179 15.38 -16.22 -18.31
CA VAL A 179 14.42 -16.37 -19.42
C VAL A 179 14.79 -15.44 -20.57
N LEU A 180 14.46 -15.84 -21.80
CA LEU A 180 14.51 -14.95 -22.96
C LEU A 180 13.27 -14.05 -22.98
N TYR A 181 13.19 -13.08 -22.08
CA TYR A 181 11.96 -12.34 -21.73
C TYR A 181 11.25 -11.61 -22.89
N LYS A 182 11.92 -11.42 -24.04
CA LYS A 182 11.32 -10.88 -25.27
C LYS A 182 10.71 -11.96 -26.17
N ASP A 183 11.23 -13.19 -26.10
CA ASP A 183 10.84 -14.32 -26.94
C ASP A 183 9.88 -15.27 -26.20
N SER A 184 10.19 -15.60 -24.95
CA SER A 184 9.44 -16.58 -24.15
C SER A 184 9.46 -16.23 -22.65
N PRO A 185 8.32 -16.38 -21.94
CA PRO A 185 8.28 -16.21 -20.49
C PRO A 185 8.81 -17.43 -19.71
N PHE A 186 9.14 -18.54 -20.38
CA PHE A 186 9.54 -19.80 -19.74
C PHE A 186 11.03 -19.86 -19.42
N ALA A 187 11.38 -20.73 -18.46
CA ALA A 187 12.75 -20.93 -18.03
C ALA A 187 13.63 -21.45 -19.16
N VAL A 188 14.81 -20.83 -19.31
CA VAL A 188 15.84 -21.21 -20.28
C VAL A 188 16.99 -21.89 -19.57
N ILE A 189 17.47 -21.27 -18.48
CA ILE A 189 18.41 -21.86 -17.54
C ILE A 189 18.02 -21.47 -16.11
N ALA A 190 18.43 -22.25 -15.12
CA ALA A 190 18.26 -21.90 -13.72
C ALA A 190 19.44 -22.40 -12.90
N CYS A 191 19.78 -21.70 -11.82
CA CYS A 191 20.77 -22.15 -10.85
C CYS A 191 20.13 -22.28 -9.47
N ALA A 192 20.58 -23.27 -8.71
CA ALA A 192 20.25 -23.40 -7.30
C ALA A 192 21.49 -23.76 -6.49
N ALA A 193 21.52 -23.34 -5.24
CA ALA A 193 22.57 -23.71 -4.30
C ALA A 193 21.98 -24.09 -2.95
N GLY A 194 22.43 -25.21 -2.41
CA GLY A 194 22.06 -25.70 -1.09
C GLY A 194 23.29 -26.11 -0.28
N THR A 195 23.03 -26.73 0.87
CA THR A 195 24.05 -27.31 1.74
C THR A 195 24.79 -28.49 1.13
N GLU A 196 24.17 -29.25 0.23
CA GLU A 196 24.73 -30.47 -0.37
C GLU A 196 25.43 -30.21 -1.72
N GLY A 197 25.34 -29.00 -2.27
CA GLY A 197 26.04 -28.63 -3.50
C GLY A 197 25.29 -27.61 -4.36
N TRP A 198 25.85 -27.39 -5.56
CA TRP A 198 25.32 -26.50 -6.58
C TRP A 198 24.53 -27.28 -7.62
N TYR A 199 23.55 -26.63 -8.24
CA TYR A 199 22.69 -27.21 -9.24
C TYR A 199 22.53 -26.25 -10.40
N ALA A 200 22.60 -26.77 -11.63
CA ALA A 200 22.21 -26.03 -12.83
C ALA A 200 21.15 -26.81 -13.59
N TRP A 201 20.12 -26.10 -14.04
CA TRP A 201 19.06 -26.62 -14.89
C TRP A 201 19.18 -26.01 -16.28
N VAL A 202 19.10 -26.86 -17.31
CA VAL A 202 19.07 -26.40 -18.70
C VAL A 202 17.79 -26.90 -19.37
N SER A 203 17.08 -25.99 -20.02
CA SER A 203 15.85 -26.31 -20.73
C SER A 203 16.11 -27.23 -21.92
N PRO A 204 15.33 -28.32 -22.11
CA PRO A 204 15.46 -29.19 -23.28
C PRO A 204 15.17 -28.46 -24.60
N TRP A 205 14.45 -27.33 -24.55
CA TRP A 205 14.26 -26.45 -25.69
C TRP A 205 15.60 -25.87 -26.17
N ILE A 206 16.45 -25.39 -25.27
CA ILE A 206 17.73 -24.78 -25.63
C ILE A 206 18.64 -25.77 -26.35
N LEU A 207 18.61 -27.04 -25.94
CA LEU A 207 19.48 -28.09 -26.46
C LEU A 207 19.04 -28.70 -27.80
N GLY A 208 17.84 -28.39 -28.31
CA GLY A 208 17.36 -29.04 -29.54
C GLY A 208 16.41 -30.21 -29.31
N GLU A 209 16.28 -30.67 -28.07
CA GLU A 209 15.58 -31.91 -27.72
C GLU A 209 14.05 -31.76 -27.77
N SER A 210 13.55 -30.56 -27.45
CA SER A 210 12.11 -30.24 -27.48
C SER A 210 11.79 -29.14 -28.49
N LYS A 211 10.62 -29.26 -29.13
CA LYS A 211 10.07 -28.27 -30.05
C LYS A 211 9.36 -27.12 -29.34
N THR A 212 8.79 -27.38 -28.17
CA THR A 212 8.11 -26.37 -27.35
C THR A 212 9.10 -25.72 -26.40
N ASP A 213 8.90 -24.45 -26.09
CA ASP A 213 9.63 -23.67 -25.10
C ASP A 213 8.97 -23.72 -23.70
N ARG A 214 7.76 -24.31 -23.59
CA ARG A 214 6.89 -24.28 -22.42
C ARG A 214 7.31 -25.22 -21.28
N HIS A 215 8.60 -25.20 -20.90
CA HIS A 215 9.14 -26.05 -19.84
C HIS A 215 9.12 -25.35 -18.47
N LEU A 216 8.70 -26.08 -17.45
CA LEU A 216 8.73 -25.67 -16.05
C LEU A 216 9.85 -26.38 -15.29
N VAL A 217 10.44 -25.69 -14.32
CA VAL A 217 11.56 -26.18 -13.53
C VAL A 217 11.03 -27.01 -12.35
N PRO A 218 11.36 -28.31 -12.24
CA PRO A 218 10.93 -29.13 -11.11
C PRO A 218 11.83 -28.90 -9.89
N LEU A 219 11.27 -28.62 -8.72
CA LEU A 219 12.04 -28.46 -7.48
C LEU A 219 11.86 -29.60 -6.47
N GLY A 220 11.01 -30.58 -6.78
CA GLY A 220 10.94 -31.84 -6.05
C GLY A 220 9.55 -32.18 -5.54
N LEU A 221 9.48 -32.88 -4.41
CA LEU A 221 8.20 -33.38 -3.91
C LEU A 221 7.42 -32.26 -3.21
N SER A 222 6.23 -31.96 -3.73
CA SER A 222 5.35 -30.90 -3.24
C SER A 222 4.93 -31.05 -1.78
N GLU A 223 5.03 -32.25 -1.19
CA GLU A 223 4.64 -32.53 0.20
C GLU A 223 5.81 -32.34 1.18
N LYS A 224 7.06 -32.37 0.71
CA LYS A 224 8.25 -32.21 1.55
C LYS A 224 8.43 -30.73 1.90
N PRO A 225 8.51 -30.35 3.20
CA PRO A 225 8.81 -28.98 3.59
C PRO A 225 10.14 -28.52 3.04
N ARG A 226 10.16 -27.37 2.36
CA ARG A 226 11.36 -26.77 1.76
C ARG A 226 11.34 -25.26 1.87
N VAL A 227 12.48 -24.66 2.16
CA VAL A 227 12.68 -23.20 2.10
C VAL A 227 13.44 -22.85 0.83
N ILE A 228 12.86 -21.97 0.02
CA ILE A 228 13.42 -21.48 -1.23
C ILE A 228 13.59 -19.98 -1.10
N VAL A 229 14.83 -19.52 -1.15
CA VAL A 229 15.20 -18.11 -1.06
C VAL A 229 15.48 -17.59 -2.46
N GLY A 230 14.95 -16.42 -2.78
CA GLY A 230 15.23 -15.73 -4.03
C GLY A 230 15.22 -14.21 -3.84
N HIS A 231 15.59 -13.48 -4.88
CA HIS A 231 15.44 -12.03 -4.93
C HIS A 231 14.36 -11.66 -5.95
N ASN A 232 13.27 -11.05 -5.50
CA ASN A 232 12.04 -10.95 -6.29
C ASN A 232 11.50 -12.35 -6.67
N VAL A 233 11.49 -13.25 -5.68
CA VAL A 233 11.21 -14.70 -5.84
C VAL A 233 9.88 -15.01 -6.53
N GLY A 234 8.90 -14.09 -6.49
CA GLY A 234 7.63 -14.26 -7.19
C GLY A 234 7.81 -14.41 -8.71
N TYR A 235 8.86 -13.80 -9.28
CA TYR A 235 9.24 -13.96 -10.67
C TYR A 235 9.74 -15.38 -10.97
N ASP A 236 10.65 -15.89 -10.15
CA ASP A 236 11.23 -17.23 -10.31
C ASP A 236 10.18 -18.31 -10.04
N ARG A 237 9.34 -18.08 -9.02
CA ARG A 237 8.24 -18.95 -8.63
C ARG A 237 7.30 -19.28 -9.78
N ALA A 238 7.01 -18.30 -10.64
CA ALA A 238 6.14 -18.52 -11.79
C ALA A 238 6.69 -19.55 -12.79
N ARG A 239 7.95 -20.00 -12.66
CA ARG A 239 8.57 -21.02 -13.53
C ARG A 239 8.69 -22.38 -12.85
N ILE A 240 8.24 -22.51 -11.59
CA ILE A 240 8.34 -23.76 -10.82
C ILE A 240 7.15 -24.65 -11.12
N LYS A 241 7.43 -25.92 -11.47
CA LYS A 241 6.40 -26.89 -11.90
C LYS A 241 5.35 -27.14 -10.80
N GLU A 242 5.79 -27.41 -9.57
CA GLU A 242 4.94 -27.85 -8.47
C GLU A 242 3.95 -26.78 -7.97
N GLU A 243 4.22 -25.50 -8.25
CA GLU A 243 3.36 -24.40 -7.80
C GLU A 243 2.06 -24.29 -8.61
N TYR A 244 2.03 -24.86 -9.81
CA TYR A 244 0.84 -24.97 -10.67
C TYR A 244 -0.04 -26.14 -10.23
N SER A 245 -0.63 -26.03 -9.04
CA SER A 245 -1.60 -26.99 -8.51
C SER A 245 -2.70 -26.29 -7.72
N LEU A 246 -3.92 -26.83 -7.71
CA LEU A 246 -4.95 -26.36 -6.80
C LEU A 246 -4.65 -26.76 -5.34
N LYS A 247 -3.91 -27.86 -5.13
CA LYS A 247 -3.44 -28.26 -3.80
C LYS A 247 -2.22 -27.41 -3.44
N LYS A 248 -2.22 -26.87 -2.23
CA LYS A 248 -1.11 -26.09 -1.70
C LYS A 248 0.13 -26.98 -1.52
N THR A 249 1.29 -26.49 -1.94
CA THR A 249 2.58 -27.13 -1.74
C THR A 249 3.12 -26.84 -0.34
N SER A 250 4.01 -27.70 0.14
CA SER A 250 4.79 -27.52 1.35
C SER A 250 6.02 -26.63 1.11
N PHE A 251 6.09 -25.86 0.02
CA PHE A 251 7.21 -24.95 -0.25
C PHE A 251 7.00 -23.61 0.44
N ALA A 252 8.11 -23.01 0.90
CA ALA A 252 8.13 -21.68 1.51
C ALA A 252 9.09 -20.78 0.73
N PHE A 253 8.54 -19.84 -0.01
CA PHE A 253 9.30 -18.85 -0.75
C PHE A 253 9.62 -17.63 0.12
N LEU A 254 10.91 -17.38 0.35
CA LEU A 254 11.41 -16.24 1.09
C LEU A 254 12.06 -15.25 0.12
N ASP A 255 11.49 -14.05 0.06
CA ASP A 255 11.93 -13.01 -0.85
C ASP A 255 12.87 -12.02 -0.15
N THR A 256 14.15 -12.03 -0.52
CA THR A 256 15.14 -11.11 0.05
C THR A 256 14.82 -9.64 -0.24
N MET A 257 14.12 -9.35 -1.35
CA MET A 257 13.65 -8.00 -1.67
C MET A 257 12.60 -7.52 -0.66
N SER A 258 11.62 -8.37 -0.33
CA SER A 258 10.61 -8.09 0.70
C SER A 258 11.23 -7.85 2.08
N LEU A 259 12.19 -8.71 2.48
CA LEU A 259 12.90 -8.55 3.76
C LEU A 259 13.66 -7.23 3.82
N HIS A 260 14.39 -6.88 2.74
CA HIS A 260 15.09 -5.61 2.62
C HIS A 260 14.13 -4.41 2.71
N VAL A 261 13.01 -4.44 1.97
CA VAL A 261 12.07 -3.31 1.96
C VAL A 261 11.45 -3.07 3.33
N ALA A 262 11.18 -4.14 4.09
CA ALA A 262 10.66 -4.04 5.44
C ALA A 262 11.66 -3.39 6.42
N THR A 263 12.96 -3.61 6.26
CA THR A 263 13.99 -3.14 7.20
C THR A 263 14.68 -1.83 6.78
N ASN A 264 14.97 -1.69 5.48
CA ASN A 264 15.81 -0.63 4.91
C ASN A 264 15.20 0.01 3.64
N GLY A 265 13.93 -0.25 3.33
CA GLY A 265 13.26 0.38 2.20
C GLY A 265 13.02 1.89 2.38
N MET A 266 12.96 2.62 1.26
CA MET A 266 12.66 4.06 1.23
C MET A 266 11.25 4.37 0.73
N CYS A 267 10.65 5.45 1.25
CA CYS A 267 9.32 5.90 0.80
C CYS A 267 9.39 6.63 -0.55
N SER A 268 8.23 6.80 -1.21
CA SER A 268 8.15 7.44 -2.54
C SER A 268 8.68 8.88 -2.57
N ARG A 269 8.61 9.61 -1.45
CA ARG A 269 9.14 10.98 -1.33
C ARG A 269 10.67 11.03 -1.18
N GLN A 270 11.28 9.95 -0.68
CA GLN A 270 12.74 9.83 -0.49
C GLN A 270 13.46 9.42 -1.80
N ARG A 271 12.80 8.64 -2.66
CA ARG A 271 13.40 8.12 -3.90
C ARG A 271 14.06 9.16 -4.80
N PRO A 272 13.43 10.32 -5.12
CA PRO A 272 14.07 11.32 -5.98
C PRO A 272 15.37 11.88 -5.39
N THR A 273 15.38 12.15 -4.08
CA THR A 273 16.56 12.65 -3.35
C THR A 273 17.70 11.62 -3.38
N TRP A 274 17.39 10.35 -3.11
CA TRP A 274 18.38 9.27 -3.17
C TRP A 274 18.96 9.09 -4.58
N LEU A 275 18.13 9.14 -5.62
CA LEU A 275 18.57 9.03 -7.02
C LEU A 275 19.50 10.18 -7.43
N LYS A 276 19.23 11.40 -6.96
CA LYS A 276 20.12 12.55 -7.16
C LYS A 276 21.46 12.29 -6.46
N HIS A 277 21.44 11.84 -5.21
CA HIS A 277 22.65 11.53 -4.45
C HIS A 277 23.49 10.44 -5.12
N GLN A 278 22.85 9.36 -5.60
CA GLN A 278 23.54 8.29 -6.32
C GLN A 278 24.24 8.80 -7.58
N LYS A 279 23.61 9.71 -8.34
CA LYS A 279 24.23 10.34 -9.51
C LYS A 279 25.43 11.20 -9.12
N LEU A 280 25.35 11.94 -8.00
CA LEU A 280 26.46 12.72 -7.49
C LEU A 280 27.63 11.84 -7.03
N GLN A 281 27.37 10.73 -6.35
CA GLN A 281 28.43 9.78 -5.98
C GLN A 281 29.11 9.21 -7.23
N LYS A 282 28.34 8.76 -8.23
CA LYS A 282 28.91 8.29 -9.51
C LYS A 282 29.72 9.36 -10.23
N LEU A 283 29.35 10.63 -10.11
CA LEU A 283 30.15 11.74 -10.63
C LEU A 283 31.45 11.94 -9.83
N LYS A 284 31.38 11.89 -8.49
CA LYS A 284 32.57 11.95 -7.61
C LYS A 284 33.54 10.79 -7.85
N ASP A 285 33.01 9.60 -8.12
CA ASP A 285 33.78 8.38 -8.41
C ASP A 285 34.30 8.35 -9.87
N GLY A 286 34.08 9.40 -10.66
CA GLY A 286 34.54 9.51 -12.04
C GLY A 286 33.77 8.63 -13.05
N MET A 287 32.66 8.02 -12.65
CA MET A 287 31.83 7.16 -13.49
C MET A 287 30.81 7.93 -14.36
N LEU A 288 30.60 9.22 -14.11
CA LEU A 288 29.71 10.10 -14.88
C LEU A 288 30.38 11.45 -15.17
N SER A 289 30.11 12.02 -16.34
CA SER A 289 30.54 13.38 -16.69
C SER A 289 29.59 14.43 -16.11
N MET A 290 30.08 15.66 -15.93
CA MET A 290 29.28 16.80 -15.45
C MET A 290 28.05 17.07 -16.34
N ASP A 291 28.17 16.88 -17.66
CA ASP A 291 27.07 17.10 -18.61
C ASP A 291 25.89 16.12 -18.42
N ALA A 292 26.11 14.98 -17.77
CA ALA A 292 25.09 13.97 -17.51
C ALA A 292 24.20 14.30 -16.28
N VAL A 293 24.54 15.35 -15.54
CA VAL A 293 23.89 15.73 -14.28
C VAL A 293 23.21 17.10 -14.42
N SER A 294 21.95 17.21 -14.00
CA SER A 294 21.22 18.48 -14.06
C SER A 294 21.77 19.51 -13.07
N GLN A 295 21.64 20.81 -13.36
CA GLN A 295 22.02 21.89 -12.43
C GLN A 295 21.38 21.73 -11.04
N ASP A 296 20.11 21.36 -10.96
CA ASP A 296 19.39 21.07 -9.71
C ASP A 296 19.98 19.92 -8.87
N THR A 297 20.78 19.06 -9.48
CA THR A 297 21.46 17.95 -8.78
C THR A 297 22.84 18.41 -8.31
N LEU A 298 23.56 19.21 -9.11
CA LEU A 298 24.83 19.82 -8.71
C LEU A 298 24.69 20.77 -7.52
N ASN A 299 23.61 21.54 -7.45
CA ASN A 299 23.35 22.45 -6.31
C ASN A 299 23.22 21.72 -4.96
N MET A 300 22.89 20.42 -4.96
CA MET A 300 22.86 19.61 -3.73
C MET A 300 24.25 19.27 -3.19
N LEU A 301 25.34 19.54 -3.93
CA LEU A 301 26.70 19.38 -3.41
C LEU A 301 27.01 20.36 -2.27
N GLU A 302 26.26 21.45 -2.17
CA GLU A 302 26.40 22.48 -1.13
C GLU A 302 25.50 22.20 0.09
N GLU A 303 24.60 21.20 0.02
CA GLU A 303 23.70 20.81 1.11
C GLU A 303 24.30 19.67 1.96
N GLU A 304 24.07 19.68 3.27
CA GLU A 304 24.48 18.57 4.16
C GLU A 304 23.79 17.26 3.74
N GLU A 305 24.56 16.16 3.64
CA GLU A 305 24.03 14.84 3.29
C GLU A 305 23.04 14.38 4.37
N GLU A 306 21.78 14.15 3.99
CA GLU A 306 20.78 13.68 4.94
C GLU A 306 21.14 12.26 5.43
N ALA A 307 21.29 12.09 6.75
CA ALA A 307 21.79 10.87 7.38
C ALA A 307 21.02 9.58 7.03
N TRP A 308 19.75 9.68 6.63
CA TRP A 308 18.95 8.51 6.21
C TRP A 308 19.37 7.94 4.85
N ILE A 309 20.06 8.70 4.00
CA ILE A 309 20.48 8.26 2.66
C ILE A 309 21.39 7.03 2.77
N ALA A 310 22.29 7.03 3.75
CA ALA A 310 23.20 5.92 4.06
C ALA A 310 22.51 4.73 4.77
N ARG A 311 21.20 4.79 5.02
CA ARG A 311 20.41 3.73 5.72
C ARG A 311 19.43 3.00 4.80
N SER A 312 19.46 3.31 3.50
CA SER A 312 18.51 2.78 2.53
C SER A 312 19.13 2.61 1.15
N SER A 313 18.56 1.71 0.36
CA SER A 313 18.91 1.55 -1.05
C SER A 313 17.68 1.23 -1.90
N ILE A 314 17.84 1.29 -3.23
CA ILE A 314 16.80 0.83 -4.16
C ILE A 314 16.71 -0.69 -4.12
N ASN A 315 15.52 -1.20 -4.36
CA ASN A 315 15.18 -2.61 -4.17
C ASN A 315 15.83 -3.61 -5.17
N SER A 316 16.70 -3.20 -6.09
CA SER A 316 17.32 -4.15 -7.04
C SER A 316 18.48 -4.90 -6.38
N LEU A 317 18.67 -6.18 -6.70
CA LEU A 317 19.71 -7.02 -6.11
C LEU A 317 21.09 -6.37 -6.10
N GLN A 318 21.51 -5.74 -7.20
CA GLN A 318 22.78 -5.00 -7.28
C GLN A 318 22.93 -3.95 -6.16
N GLU A 319 21.92 -3.11 -5.97
CA GLU A 319 21.94 -2.02 -4.98
C GLU A 319 21.75 -2.56 -3.55
N VAL A 320 21.00 -3.63 -3.39
CA VAL A 320 20.82 -4.31 -2.09
C VAL A 320 22.08 -5.05 -1.67
N ALA A 321 22.77 -5.70 -2.61
CA ALA A 321 24.04 -6.39 -2.39
C ALA A 321 25.19 -5.41 -2.12
N LEU A 322 25.23 -4.29 -2.85
CA LEU A 322 26.16 -3.21 -2.56
C LEU A 322 25.91 -2.66 -1.14
N PHE A 323 24.65 -2.38 -0.80
CA PHE A 323 24.30 -1.78 0.50
C PHE A 323 24.56 -2.71 1.71
N HIS A 324 24.20 -4.00 1.62
CA HIS A 324 24.30 -4.93 2.76
C HIS A 324 25.61 -5.71 2.82
N CYS A 325 26.32 -5.83 1.70
CA CYS A 325 27.46 -6.75 1.56
C CYS A 325 28.68 -6.11 0.88
N ASP A 326 28.60 -4.85 0.43
CA ASP A 326 29.66 -4.18 -0.34
C ASP A 326 30.04 -4.94 -1.63
N ILE A 327 29.08 -5.65 -2.24
CA ILE A 327 29.30 -6.46 -3.45
C ILE A 327 28.81 -5.68 -4.67
N GLN A 328 29.72 -5.43 -5.63
CA GLN A 328 29.36 -4.93 -6.94
C GLN A 328 28.95 -6.07 -7.87
N VAL A 329 27.70 -6.05 -8.33
CA VAL A 329 27.15 -7.00 -9.31
C VAL A 329 27.24 -6.39 -10.71
N ASP A 330 27.80 -7.12 -11.67
CA ASP A 330 27.84 -6.70 -13.08
C ASP A 330 26.50 -6.98 -13.78
N LYS A 331 26.00 -5.99 -14.53
CA LYS A 331 24.73 -6.07 -15.29
C LYS A 331 24.91 -6.46 -16.76
N GLY A 332 26.13 -6.37 -17.29
CA GLY A 332 26.36 -6.48 -18.74
C GLY A 332 25.94 -7.82 -19.33
N VAL A 333 26.10 -8.91 -18.58
CA VAL A 333 25.77 -10.27 -19.04
C VAL A 333 24.24 -10.49 -19.07
N ARG A 334 23.51 -9.97 -18.09
CA ARG A 334 22.04 -10.09 -18.02
C ARG A 334 21.34 -9.51 -19.25
N ASP A 335 21.82 -8.37 -19.73
CA ASP A 335 21.21 -7.68 -20.88
C ASP A 335 21.29 -8.52 -22.17
N GLN A 336 22.21 -9.50 -22.23
CA GLN A 336 22.33 -10.43 -23.36
C GLN A 336 21.07 -11.26 -23.56
N PHE A 337 20.35 -11.68 -22.51
CA PHE A 337 19.09 -12.43 -22.62
C PHE A 337 17.96 -11.64 -23.34
N GLY A 338 18.12 -10.33 -23.50
CA GLY A 338 17.23 -9.50 -24.31
C GLY A 338 17.69 -9.25 -25.74
N ILE A 339 18.87 -9.74 -26.12
CA ILE A 339 19.53 -9.45 -27.40
C ILE A 339 19.77 -10.74 -28.19
N ILE A 340 20.25 -11.79 -27.53
CA ILE A 340 20.61 -13.06 -28.15
C ILE A 340 19.37 -13.97 -28.25
N ASN A 341 19.36 -14.82 -29.27
CA ASN A 341 18.32 -15.83 -29.46
C ASN A 341 18.73 -17.17 -28.82
N ARG A 342 17.88 -18.19 -28.96
CA ARG A 342 18.13 -19.58 -28.53
C ARG A 342 19.54 -20.10 -28.87
N GLU A 343 20.01 -19.91 -30.10
CA GLU A 343 21.34 -20.40 -30.52
C GLU A 343 22.47 -19.61 -29.86
N GLY A 344 22.27 -18.30 -29.64
CA GLY A 344 23.19 -17.44 -28.91
C GLY A 344 23.38 -17.89 -27.46
N VAL A 345 22.28 -18.23 -26.76
CA VAL A 345 22.33 -18.79 -25.40
C VAL A 345 23.16 -20.07 -25.36
N LEU A 346 22.95 -21.00 -26.31
CA LEU A 346 23.70 -22.26 -26.33
C LEU A 346 25.21 -22.07 -26.59
N LYS A 347 25.58 -21.05 -27.38
CA LYS A 347 26.99 -20.70 -27.65
C LYS A 347 27.67 -20.10 -26.42
N GLN A 348 26.94 -19.34 -25.61
CA GLN A 348 27.46 -18.65 -24.42
C GLN A 348 27.01 -19.29 -23.10
N LEU A 349 26.53 -20.54 -23.16
CA LEU A 349 25.86 -21.21 -22.04
C LEU A 349 26.67 -21.19 -20.74
N ASP A 350 27.98 -21.47 -20.85
CA ASP A 350 28.87 -21.52 -19.69
C ASP A 350 28.99 -20.15 -19.01
N THR A 351 29.15 -19.06 -19.78
CA THR A 351 29.20 -17.69 -19.26
C THR A 351 27.88 -17.25 -18.64
N LEU A 352 26.75 -17.65 -19.23
CA LEU A 352 25.42 -17.32 -18.71
C LEU A 352 25.10 -18.08 -17.42
N LEU A 353 25.54 -19.33 -17.30
CA LEU A 353 25.41 -20.12 -16.08
C LEU A 353 26.34 -19.61 -14.97
N ASP A 354 27.55 -19.16 -15.30
CA ASP A 354 28.45 -18.49 -14.33
C ASP A 354 27.78 -17.23 -13.75
N TYR A 355 27.11 -16.44 -14.60
CA TYR A 355 26.33 -15.28 -14.17
C TYR A 355 25.18 -15.67 -13.22
N CYS A 356 24.35 -16.64 -13.61
CA CYS A 356 23.23 -17.10 -12.78
C CYS A 356 23.72 -17.71 -11.45
N ALA A 357 24.83 -18.46 -11.45
CA ALA A 357 25.45 -18.97 -10.24
C ALA A 357 25.98 -17.84 -9.32
N ALA A 358 26.57 -16.79 -9.90
CA ALA A 358 27.00 -15.61 -9.15
C ALA A 358 25.82 -14.85 -8.53
N ASP A 359 24.68 -14.78 -9.23
CA ASP A 359 23.47 -14.13 -8.72
C ASP A 359 22.85 -14.90 -7.55
N VAL A 360 22.80 -16.24 -7.65
CA VAL A 360 22.43 -17.13 -6.54
C VAL A 360 23.37 -16.96 -5.34
N ALA A 361 24.69 -16.93 -5.57
CA ALA A 361 25.67 -16.72 -4.49
C ALA A 361 25.48 -15.35 -3.81
N THR A 362 25.24 -14.30 -4.59
CA THR A 362 25.01 -12.95 -4.10
C THR A 362 23.70 -12.85 -3.32
N THR A 363 22.63 -13.46 -3.83
CA THR A 363 21.33 -13.54 -3.16
C THR A 363 21.43 -14.23 -1.81
N HIS A 364 22.21 -15.32 -1.69
CA HIS A 364 22.46 -15.96 -0.39
C HIS A 364 23.17 -15.03 0.59
N LYS A 365 24.23 -14.33 0.16
CA LYS A 365 24.96 -13.39 1.02
C LYS A 365 24.06 -12.27 1.53
N VAL A 366 23.21 -11.71 0.66
CA VAL A 366 22.19 -10.73 1.05
C VAL A 366 21.22 -11.34 2.06
N TYR A 367 20.69 -12.54 1.78
CA TYR A 367 19.79 -13.27 2.66
C TYR A 367 20.34 -13.43 4.08
N LYS A 368 21.63 -13.79 4.23
CA LYS A 368 22.31 -13.90 5.52
C LYS A 368 22.27 -12.61 6.34
N LYS A 369 22.22 -11.45 5.69
CA LYS A 369 22.14 -10.12 6.35
C LYS A 369 20.70 -9.70 6.61
N VAL A 370 19.81 -9.85 5.62
CA VAL A 370 18.46 -9.28 5.71
C VAL A 370 17.50 -10.12 6.56
N LEU A 371 17.64 -11.45 6.64
CA LEU A 371 16.74 -12.25 7.46
C LEU A 371 16.86 -11.94 8.96
N PRO A 372 18.07 -11.92 9.57
CA PRO A 372 18.20 -11.54 10.98
C PRO A 372 17.63 -10.15 11.28
N ASN A 373 17.95 -9.16 10.43
CA ASN A 373 17.42 -7.79 10.56
C ASN A 373 15.89 -7.77 10.48
N PHE A 374 15.30 -8.55 9.57
CA PHE A 374 13.85 -8.68 9.46
C PHE A 374 13.23 -9.26 10.74
N LEU A 375 13.82 -10.30 11.31
CA LEU A 375 13.32 -10.93 12.54
C LEU A 375 13.45 -10.00 13.77
N GLU A 376 14.42 -9.09 13.77
CA GLU A 376 14.52 -8.04 14.79
C GLU A 376 13.45 -6.97 14.63
N VAL A 377 13.24 -6.49 13.40
CA VAL A 377 12.24 -5.46 13.09
C VAL A 377 10.81 -6.02 13.22
N CYS A 378 10.57 -7.27 12.85
CA CYS A 378 9.28 -7.96 12.92
C CYS A 378 9.37 -9.18 13.87
N PRO A 379 9.39 -8.95 15.20
CA PRO A 379 9.70 -10.00 16.18
C PRO A 379 8.59 -11.05 16.36
N HIS A 380 7.34 -10.69 16.06
CA HIS A 380 6.22 -11.62 16.26
C HIS A 380 6.18 -12.70 15.16
N PRO A 381 6.06 -14.01 15.50
CA PRO A 381 6.19 -15.11 14.54
C PRO A 381 5.11 -15.10 13.44
N VAL A 382 3.94 -14.52 13.71
CA VAL A 382 2.87 -14.31 12.71
C VAL A 382 3.37 -13.55 11.48
N SER A 383 4.26 -12.57 11.64
CA SER A 383 4.79 -11.79 10.52
C SER A 383 5.57 -12.67 9.54
N PHE A 384 6.43 -13.56 10.02
CA PHE A 384 7.15 -14.51 9.17
C PHE A 384 6.19 -15.56 8.57
N ALA A 385 5.30 -16.12 9.39
CA ALA A 385 4.35 -17.15 8.97
C ALA A 385 3.45 -16.68 7.82
N ALA A 386 2.96 -15.43 7.88
CA ALA A 386 2.07 -14.87 6.87
C ALA A 386 2.75 -14.73 5.51
N LEU A 387 4.04 -14.40 5.47
CA LEU A 387 4.81 -14.26 4.22
C LEU A 387 4.78 -15.55 3.39
N ARG A 388 4.83 -16.73 4.02
CA ARG A 388 4.74 -18.01 3.30
C ARG A 388 3.46 -18.14 2.47
N HIS A 389 2.34 -17.69 3.02
CA HIS A 389 1.04 -17.79 2.37
C HIS A 389 0.88 -16.70 1.30
N LEU A 390 1.35 -15.48 1.58
CA LEU A 390 1.35 -14.39 0.60
C LEU A 390 2.21 -14.70 -0.63
N SER A 391 3.37 -15.36 -0.45
CA SER A 391 4.23 -15.77 -1.57
C SER A 391 3.67 -16.92 -2.41
N SER A 392 2.61 -17.62 -1.97
CA SER A 392 2.10 -18.86 -2.60
C SER A 392 0.68 -18.74 -3.19
N VAL A 393 0.25 -17.50 -3.46
CA VAL A 393 -1.04 -17.18 -4.10
C VAL A 393 -1.20 -17.80 -5.49
N VAL A 394 -2.46 -18.05 -5.89
CA VAL A 394 -2.82 -18.76 -7.12
C VAL A 394 -4.15 -18.23 -7.69
N LEU A 395 -4.22 -18.06 -9.01
CA LEU A 395 -5.41 -17.59 -9.71
C LEU A 395 -5.81 -18.58 -10.82
N PRO A 396 -6.89 -19.36 -10.65
CA PRO A 396 -7.38 -20.23 -11.71
C PRO A 396 -8.10 -19.42 -12.80
N VAL A 397 -7.96 -19.88 -14.04
CA VAL A 397 -8.60 -19.34 -15.24
C VAL A 397 -9.12 -20.49 -16.11
N ASP A 398 -9.87 -20.15 -17.15
CA ASP A 398 -10.24 -21.07 -18.22
C ASP A 398 -9.85 -20.48 -19.59
N LYS A 399 -10.14 -21.21 -20.68
CA LYS A 399 -9.85 -20.73 -22.05
C LYS A 399 -10.52 -19.41 -22.43
N THR A 400 -11.54 -18.96 -21.69
CA THR A 400 -12.14 -17.64 -21.95
C THR A 400 -11.19 -16.48 -21.60
N TRP A 401 -10.07 -16.75 -20.92
CA TRP A 401 -8.99 -15.78 -20.72
C TRP A 401 -8.39 -15.27 -22.04
N GLU A 402 -8.10 -16.18 -22.98
CA GLU A 402 -7.57 -15.83 -24.30
C GLU A 402 -8.62 -15.09 -25.12
N ASP A 403 -9.88 -15.55 -25.07
CA ASP A 403 -11.02 -14.89 -25.72
C ASP A 403 -11.24 -13.48 -25.17
N TYR A 404 -11.07 -13.28 -23.88
CA TYR A 404 -11.15 -11.97 -23.24
C TYR A 404 -10.07 -11.03 -23.76
N ILE A 405 -8.80 -11.47 -23.78
CA ILE A 405 -7.69 -10.66 -24.30
C ILE A 405 -7.94 -10.30 -25.75
N LYS A 406 -8.35 -11.29 -26.57
CA LYS A 406 -8.64 -11.10 -27.98
C LYS A 406 -9.79 -10.12 -28.18
N ARG A 407 -10.93 -10.32 -27.54
CA ARG A 407 -12.09 -9.41 -27.64
C ARG A 407 -11.75 -7.98 -27.21
N ALA A 408 -11.03 -7.82 -26.10
CA ALA A 408 -10.64 -6.49 -25.62
C ALA A 408 -9.67 -5.80 -26.59
N GLU A 409 -8.72 -6.54 -27.17
CA GLU A 409 -7.81 -5.98 -28.17
C GLU A 409 -8.51 -5.66 -29.49
N ASP A 410 -9.33 -6.58 -30.00
CA ASP A 410 -10.10 -6.41 -31.24
C ASP A 410 -11.01 -5.18 -31.11
N THR A 411 -11.77 -5.06 -30.01
CA THR A 411 -12.64 -3.89 -29.74
C THR A 411 -11.84 -2.59 -29.68
N TYR A 412 -10.64 -2.60 -29.08
CA TYR A 412 -9.75 -1.44 -29.05
C TYR A 412 -9.28 -1.05 -30.46
N ILE A 413 -8.81 -2.02 -31.25
CA ILE A 413 -8.31 -1.81 -32.60
C ILE A 413 -9.43 -1.29 -33.50
N GLU A 414 -10.60 -1.94 -33.51
CA GLU A 414 -11.76 -1.53 -34.29
C GLU A 414 -12.17 -0.09 -34.00
N THR A 415 -12.31 0.27 -32.72
CA THR A 415 -12.69 1.63 -32.32
C THR A 415 -11.59 2.64 -32.65
N SER A 416 -10.32 2.27 -32.50
CA SER A 416 -9.16 3.11 -32.83
C SER A 416 -9.03 3.38 -34.33
N GLU A 417 -9.17 2.35 -35.16
CA GLU A 417 -9.10 2.47 -36.61
C GLU A 417 -10.31 3.23 -37.17
N ALA A 418 -11.51 3.06 -36.60
CA ALA A 418 -12.68 3.84 -36.97
C ALA A 418 -12.46 5.36 -36.76
N ILE A 419 -11.90 5.75 -35.60
CA ILE A 419 -11.57 7.15 -35.33
C ILE A 419 -10.43 7.63 -36.21
N LYS A 420 -9.38 6.81 -36.40
CA LYS A 420 -8.26 7.15 -37.27
C LYS A 420 -8.72 7.42 -38.69
N LYS A 421 -9.60 6.58 -39.25
CA LYS A 421 -10.18 6.79 -40.58
C LYS A 421 -10.92 8.13 -40.70
N ARG A 422 -11.80 8.45 -39.74
CA ARG A 422 -12.52 9.73 -39.74
C ARG A 422 -11.59 10.94 -39.55
N LEU A 423 -10.51 10.80 -38.77
CA LEU A 423 -9.48 11.84 -38.64
C LEU A 423 -8.68 12.03 -39.93
N ILE A 424 -8.39 10.94 -40.67
CA ILE A 424 -7.80 10.99 -42.01
C ILE A 424 -8.72 11.74 -42.96
N ASP A 425 -10.03 11.46 -42.94
CA ASP A 425 -11.02 12.16 -43.76
C ASP A 425 -11.03 13.67 -43.46
N LEU A 426 -10.96 14.07 -42.18
CA LEU A 426 -10.84 15.48 -41.79
C LEU A 426 -9.51 16.10 -42.22
N ALA A 427 -8.40 15.37 -42.12
CA ALA A 427 -7.10 15.85 -42.57
C ALA A 427 -7.07 16.05 -44.10
N ASN A 428 -7.64 15.13 -44.85
CA ASN A 428 -7.77 15.24 -46.32
C ASN A 428 -8.71 16.38 -46.72
N GLY A 429 -9.83 16.55 -45.99
CA GLY A 429 -10.73 17.68 -46.17
C GLY A 429 -10.05 19.02 -45.91
N ALA A 430 -9.25 19.12 -44.84
CA ALA A 430 -8.42 20.31 -44.59
C ALA A 430 -7.42 20.55 -45.74
N LEU A 431 -6.72 19.50 -46.19
CA LEU A 431 -5.74 19.59 -47.28
C LEU A 431 -6.35 20.11 -48.59
N ALA A 432 -7.63 19.85 -48.86
CA ALA A 432 -8.30 20.36 -50.07
C ALA A 432 -8.24 21.89 -50.21
N HIS A 433 -8.10 22.63 -49.10
CA HIS A 433 -7.96 24.08 -49.08
C HIS A 433 -6.53 24.58 -49.39
N LYS A 434 -5.55 23.70 -49.64
CA LYS A 434 -4.15 24.05 -49.87
C LYS A 434 -3.91 25.17 -50.90
N ASN A 435 -4.74 25.26 -51.94
CA ASN A 435 -4.62 26.27 -52.99
C ASN A 435 -5.48 27.53 -52.74
N ASP A 436 -6.22 27.56 -51.63
CA ASP A 436 -7.12 28.66 -51.25
C ASP A 436 -6.67 29.29 -49.94
N SER A 437 -5.69 30.21 -50.06
CA SER A 437 -5.11 30.92 -48.92
C SER A 437 -6.09 31.85 -48.21
N VAL A 438 -7.18 32.25 -48.85
CA VAL A 438 -8.20 33.10 -48.22
C VAL A 438 -8.98 32.28 -47.22
N THR A 439 -9.42 31.09 -47.61
CA THR A 439 -10.25 30.22 -46.77
C THR A 439 -9.50 29.68 -45.56
N PHE A 440 -8.27 29.15 -45.73
CA PHE A 440 -7.56 28.59 -44.57
C PHE A 440 -6.98 29.64 -43.61
N MET A 441 -6.73 30.88 -44.07
CA MET A 441 -6.29 31.98 -43.19
C MET A 441 -7.45 32.59 -42.41
N ALA A 442 -8.67 32.58 -42.97
CA ALA A 442 -9.88 33.05 -42.30
C ALA A 442 -10.36 32.07 -41.20
N ASP A 443 -10.17 30.77 -41.39
CA ASP A 443 -10.54 29.76 -40.39
C ASP A 443 -9.58 29.80 -39.17
N PRO A 444 -10.08 30.06 -37.94
CA PRO A 444 -9.25 30.18 -36.73
C PRO A 444 -8.43 28.94 -36.36
N TRP A 445 -8.85 27.75 -36.80
CA TRP A 445 -8.17 26.48 -36.55
C TRP A 445 -7.18 26.14 -37.67
N LEU A 446 -7.58 26.25 -38.93
CA LEU A 446 -6.71 25.90 -40.07
C LEU A 446 -5.52 26.84 -40.19
N ARG A 447 -5.65 28.13 -39.87
CA ARG A 447 -4.54 29.10 -39.92
C ARG A 447 -3.37 28.74 -39.00
N GLN A 448 -3.60 27.88 -38.00
CA GLN A 448 -2.57 27.43 -37.06
C GLN A 448 -1.69 26.31 -37.63
N LEU A 449 -2.07 25.70 -38.76
CA LEU A 449 -1.29 24.64 -39.40
C LEU A 449 -0.14 25.23 -40.23
N ASP A 450 0.99 24.51 -40.31
CA ASP A 450 2.17 24.92 -41.08
C ASP A 450 1.96 24.63 -42.59
N TRP A 451 1.31 25.57 -43.28
CA TRP A 451 1.00 25.49 -44.72
C TRP A 451 2.20 25.70 -45.65
N THR A 452 3.42 25.86 -45.12
CA THR A 452 4.61 26.02 -45.96
C THR A 452 4.81 24.79 -46.86
N ILE A 453 5.03 25.00 -48.16
CA ILE A 453 5.29 23.92 -49.12
C ILE A 453 6.81 23.87 -49.37
N PRO A 454 7.54 22.88 -48.82
CA PRO A 454 8.98 22.80 -49.02
C PRO A 454 9.30 22.38 -50.46
N GLU A 455 10.29 23.03 -51.09
CA GLU A 455 10.73 22.71 -52.45
C GLU A 455 11.11 21.23 -52.60
N THR A 456 10.72 20.63 -53.73
CA THR A 456 11.06 19.25 -54.08
C THR A 456 12.56 19.10 -54.35
N ARG A 457 13.23 18.21 -53.62
CA ARG A 457 14.66 17.96 -53.80
C ARG A 457 14.92 17.26 -55.13
N THR A 458 15.80 17.81 -55.95
CA THR A 458 16.21 17.19 -57.22
C THR A 458 17.64 16.67 -57.14
N VAL A 459 17.89 15.49 -57.72
CA VAL A 459 19.23 14.90 -57.91
C VAL A 459 19.64 15.08 -59.37
N LYS A 460 20.88 15.50 -59.60
CA LYS A 460 21.46 15.61 -60.95
C LYS A 460 21.67 14.21 -61.54
N ILE A 461 21.16 13.96 -62.74
CA ILE A 461 21.56 12.84 -63.59
C ILE A 461 22.73 13.35 -64.45
N LYS A 462 23.85 12.62 -64.47
CA LYS A 462 24.88 12.82 -65.50
C LYS A 462 24.39 12.13 -66.77
N GLY A 463 24.02 12.90 -67.80
CA GLY A 463 23.75 12.35 -69.14
C GLY A 463 25.02 11.78 -69.77
N GLN A 464 24.87 10.87 -70.74
CA GLN A 464 25.99 10.30 -71.52
C GLN A 464 26.65 11.34 -72.45
N VAL A 465 26.10 12.55 -72.59
CA VAL A 465 26.63 13.64 -73.40
C VAL A 465 27.23 14.73 -72.49
N LYS A 466 28.49 15.11 -72.75
CA LYS A 466 29.20 16.18 -72.03
C LYS A 466 28.46 17.51 -72.21
N GLY A 467 27.73 17.93 -71.18
CA GLY A 467 27.12 19.27 -71.10
C GLY A 467 25.68 19.29 -70.61
N GLU A 468 24.95 18.18 -70.68
CA GLU A 468 23.52 18.15 -70.31
C GLU A 468 23.30 17.57 -68.91
N VAL A 469 22.84 18.42 -67.99
CA VAL A 469 22.46 18.03 -66.62
C VAL A 469 20.95 17.94 -66.52
N SER A 470 20.39 16.74 -66.72
CA SER A 470 18.97 16.52 -66.43
C SER A 470 18.76 16.32 -64.92
N LYS A 471 17.76 17.00 -64.34
CA LYS A 471 17.41 16.88 -62.91
C LYS A 471 16.29 15.85 -62.76
N ARG A 472 16.47 14.85 -61.89
CA ARG A 472 15.37 13.97 -61.46
C ARG A 472 14.95 14.26 -60.03
N PRO A 473 13.69 14.02 -59.64
CA PRO A 473 13.30 14.05 -58.24
C PRO A 473 14.14 13.05 -57.42
N ALA A 474 14.59 13.43 -56.23
CA ALA A 474 15.23 12.50 -55.29
C ALA A 474 14.25 11.37 -54.91
N LYS A 475 14.72 10.12 -54.90
CA LYS A 475 13.92 8.97 -54.45
C LYS A 475 13.59 9.08 -52.95
N ASN A 476 12.47 8.51 -52.52
CA ASN A 476 12.01 8.44 -51.13
C ASN A 476 11.70 9.78 -50.44
N GLN A 477 11.36 10.82 -51.21
CA GLN A 477 10.86 12.07 -50.64
C GLN A 477 9.49 11.89 -50.01
N LYS A 478 9.30 12.41 -48.79
CA LYS A 478 8.01 12.45 -48.11
C LYS A 478 7.06 13.38 -48.86
N MET A 479 5.93 12.85 -49.35
CA MET A 479 4.79 13.59 -49.93
C MET A 479 5.22 14.90 -50.64
N PRO A 480 5.94 14.81 -51.77
CA PRO A 480 6.47 15.99 -52.46
C PRO A 480 5.34 16.91 -52.93
N GLY A 481 5.51 18.22 -52.76
CA GLY A 481 4.51 19.23 -53.14
C GLY A 481 3.43 19.47 -52.09
N GLU A 482 3.36 18.70 -50.99
CA GLU A 482 2.39 18.92 -49.91
C GLU A 482 2.87 19.90 -48.82
N PRO A 483 1.95 20.54 -48.07
CA PRO A 483 2.32 21.41 -46.95
C PRO A 483 3.00 20.64 -45.82
N LYS A 484 3.86 21.34 -45.07
CA LYS A 484 4.73 20.75 -44.04
C LYS A 484 3.94 20.02 -42.94
N TRP A 485 2.83 20.58 -42.46
CA TRP A 485 1.99 19.93 -41.45
C TRP A 485 1.48 18.54 -41.90
N TYR A 486 1.14 18.40 -43.18
CA TYR A 486 0.63 17.16 -43.76
C TYR A 486 1.77 16.16 -43.99
N LYS A 487 2.92 16.64 -44.47
CA LYS A 487 4.14 15.82 -44.65
C LYS A 487 4.64 15.21 -43.34
N ASP A 488 4.51 15.94 -42.24
CA ASP A 488 4.95 15.51 -40.91
C ASP A 488 4.11 14.34 -40.35
N LEU A 489 2.93 14.07 -40.93
CA LEU A 489 2.12 12.90 -40.60
C LEU A 489 2.64 11.59 -41.23
N PHE A 490 3.64 11.65 -42.12
CA PHE A 490 4.15 10.48 -42.82
C PHE A 490 5.63 10.20 -42.50
N THR A 491 5.97 8.91 -42.43
CA THR A 491 7.36 8.45 -42.32
C THR A 491 8.07 8.44 -43.67
N PRO A 492 9.39 8.72 -43.72
CA PRO A 492 10.13 8.65 -44.98
C PRO A 492 10.17 7.20 -45.48
N GLY A 493 9.76 6.97 -46.72
CA GLY A 493 9.75 5.63 -47.36
C GLY A 493 8.47 4.81 -47.18
N ASN A 494 7.52 5.24 -46.34
CA ASN A 494 6.21 4.60 -46.22
C ASN A 494 5.10 5.66 -46.29
N ALA A 495 4.60 5.91 -47.50
CA ALA A 495 3.55 6.88 -47.77
C ALA A 495 2.12 6.33 -47.54
N GLY A 496 1.98 5.03 -47.21
CA GLY A 496 0.68 4.37 -47.10
C GLY A 496 -0.02 4.56 -45.75
N ASP A 497 0.70 4.88 -44.68
CA ASP A 497 0.13 4.95 -43.32
C ASP A 497 0.32 6.34 -42.70
N MET A 498 -0.79 7.09 -42.58
CA MET A 498 -0.83 8.41 -41.95
C MET A 498 -0.80 8.26 -40.43
N LYS A 499 0.24 8.80 -39.77
CA LYS A 499 0.41 8.79 -38.31
C LYS A 499 -0.44 9.84 -37.62
N ILE A 500 -1.75 9.67 -37.66
CA ILE A 500 -2.73 10.52 -36.98
C ILE A 500 -3.50 9.75 -35.92
N SER A 501 -3.71 10.39 -34.77
CA SER A 501 -4.50 9.86 -33.66
C SER A 501 -5.11 11.00 -32.84
N VAL A 502 -5.99 10.68 -31.90
CA VAL A 502 -6.53 11.65 -30.92
C VAL A 502 -5.45 12.31 -30.04
N ARG A 503 -4.24 11.73 -29.97
CA ARG A 503 -3.10 12.30 -29.23
C ARG A 503 -2.22 13.19 -30.09
N SER A 504 -2.41 13.20 -31.41
CA SER A 504 -1.66 14.06 -32.32
C SER A 504 -1.99 15.53 -32.05
N ARG A 505 -0.97 16.40 -32.06
CA ARG A 505 -1.15 17.85 -31.79
C ARG A 505 -2.11 18.53 -32.75
N ILE A 506 -2.24 18.02 -33.97
CA ILE A 506 -3.17 18.59 -34.96
C ILE A 506 -4.63 18.15 -34.75
N ALA A 507 -4.90 17.09 -33.96
CA ALA A 507 -6.25 16.55 -33.82
C ALA A 507 -7.24 17.55 -33.22
N PRO A 508 -6.90 18.34 -32.17
CA PRO A 508 -7.75 19.42 -31.69
C PRO A 508 -8.13 20.48 -32.74
N LEU A 509 -7.23 20.76 -33.70
CA LEU A 509 -7.47 21.72 -34.79
C LEU A 509 -8.40 21.12 -35.85
N LEU A 510 -8.14 19.88 -36.27
CA LEU A 510 -8.98 19.18 -37.25
C LEU A 510 -10.40 18.94 -36.71
N LEU A 511 -10.53 18.71 -35.42
CA LEU A 511 -11.81 18.60 -34.73
C LEU A 511 -12.44 19.94 -34.37
N LYS A 512 -11.79 21.07 -34.70
CA LYS A 512 -12.26 22.43 -34.40
C LYS A 512 -12.72 22.60 -32.95
N LEU A 513 -11.89 22.17 -32.00
CA LEU A 513 -12.24 22.26 -30.58
C LEU A 513 -12.32 23.74 -30.14
N ALA A 514 -13.37 24.05 -29.39
CA ALA A 514 -13.61 25.35 -28.80
C ALA A 514 -13.83 25.23 -27.29
N TRP A 515 -13.37 26.22 -26.54
CA TRP A 515 -13.70 26.38 -25.13
C TRP A 515 -14.62 27.59 -24.98
N ASP A 516 -15.81 27.39 -24.42
CA ASP A 516 -16.82 28.45 -24.27
C ASP A 516 -17.11 29.15 -25.60
N GLU A 517 -17.29 28.34 -26.65
CA GLU A 517 -17.47 28.76 -28.06
C GLU A 517 -16.29 29.51 -28.69
N LYS A 518 -15.15 29.66 -27.98
CA LYS A 518 -13.93 30.30 -28.50
C LYS A 518 -12.89 29.27 -28.96
N PRO A 519 -12.20 29.49 -30.08
CA PRO A 519 -11.26 28.51 -30.64
C PRO A 519 -10.07 28.27 -29.70
N LEU A 520 -9.66 27.00 -29.60
CA LEU A 520 -8.42 26.64 -28.91
C LEU A 520 -7.19 26.99 -29.76
N VAL A 521 -6.14 27.47 -29.10
CA VAL A 521 -4.87 27.87 -29.72
C VAL A 521 -3.70 27.19 -29.01
N TRP A 522 -2.70 26.76 -29.77
CA TRP A 522 -1.48 26.18 -29.21
C TRP A 522 -0.41 27.24 -28.92
N SER A 523 0.12 27.22 -27.68
CA SER A 523 1.27 27.99 -27.20
C SER A 523 2.41 27.03 -26.84
N ASP A 524 3.65 27.34 -27.24
CA ASP A 524 4.81 26.49 -26.94
C ASP A 524 5.20 26.55 -25.45
N VAL A 525 4.85 27.65 -24.78
CA VAL A 525 5.04 27.85 -23.34
C VAL A 525 3.91 27.17 -22.56
N TYR A 526 2.65 27.55 -22.82
CA TYR A 526 1.50 27.22 -21.98
C TYR A 526 0.64 26.04 -22.48
N GLY A 527 0.96 25.45 -23.64
CA GLY A 527 0.16 24.40 -24.26
C GLY A 527 -1.13 24.93 -24.90
N TRP A 528 -2.22 24.17 -24.83
CA TRP A 528 -3.53 24.62 -25.31
C TRP A 528 -4.13 25.69 -24.40
N VAL A 529 -4.45 26.83 -25.00
CA VAL A 529 -5.05 28.00 -24.37
C VAL A 529 -6.34 28.40 -25.10
N VAL A 530 -7.24 29.09 -24.41
CA VAL A 530 -8.41 29.73 -25.05
C VAL A 530 -8.06 31.16 -25.43
N ARG A 531 -8.43 31.57 -26.65
CA ARG A 531 -8.24 32.94 -27.17
C ARG A 531 -9.53 33.72 -27.03
N VAL A 532 -9.52 34.76 -26.20
CA VAL A 532 -10.69 35.56 -25.85
C VAL A 532 -10.48 37.02 -26.30
N PRO A 533 -11.42 37.65 -27.03
CA PRO A 533 -11.32 39.07 -27.37
C PRO A 533 -11.26 39.96 -26.11
N VAL A 534 -10.49 41.06 -26.16
CA VAL A 534 -10.38 42.00 -25.03
C VAL A 534 -11.75 42.57 -24.60
N SER A 535 -12.70 42.72 -25.53
CA SER A 535 -14.07 43.17 -25.26
C SER A 535 -14.85 42.24 -24.32
N GLU A 536 -14.50 40.96 -24.26
CA GLU A 536 -15.18 39.95 -23.44
C GLU A 536 -14.43 39.63 -22.13
N LYS A 537 -13.38 40.41 -21.80
CA LYS A 537 -12.55 40.20 -20.60
C LYS A 537 -13.37 40.07 -19.32
N ALA A 538 -14.40 40.90 -19.15
CA ALA A 538 -15.26 40.90 -17.96
C ALA A 538 -15.94 39.54 -17.71
N ASN A 539 -16.27 38.79 -18.78
CA ASN A 539 -16.91 37.47 -18.68
C ASN A 539 -15.97 36.37 -18.14
N TYR A 540 -14.67 36.66 -18.06
CA TYR A 540 -13.62 35.72 -17.64
C TYR A 540 -12.86 36.20 -16.39
N GLU A 541 -13.17 37.37 -15.84
CA GLU A 541 -12.58 37.84 -14.57
C GLU A 541 -13.11 37.05 -13.37
N ASP A 542 -14.38 36.62 -13.41
CA ASP A 542 -15.00 35.80 -12.36
C ASP A 542 -14.81 34.28 -12.57
N LYS A 543 -14.51 33.86 -13.81
CA LYS A 543 -14.17 32.46 -14.11
C LYS A 543 -12.71 32.26 -13.68
N ALA A 544 -12.46 31.44 -12.66
CA ALA A 544 -11.14 31.18 -12.04
C ALA A 544 -10.07 30.54 -12.98
N LEU A 545 -9.84 31.10 -14.16
CA LEU A 545 -8.89 30.70 -15.18
C LEU A 545 -7.62 31.55 -15.08
N VAL A 546 -6.47 30.92 -15.29
CA VAL A 546 -5.17 31.59 -15.18
C VAL A 546 -4.88 32.33 -16.49
N LYS A 547 -4.75 33.66 -16.42
CA LYS A 547 -4.32 34.49 -17.55
C LYS A 547 -2.87 34.16 -17.94
N CYS A 548 -2.61 33.99 -19.23
CA CYS A 548 -1.28 33.77 -19.77
C CYS A 548 -0.56 35.09 -20.07
N ASP A 549 0.74 35.15 -19.80
CA ASP A 549 1.60 36.21 -20.30
C ASP A 549 2.29 35.74 -21.60
N MET A 550 1.87 36.30 -22.74
CA MET A 550 2.39 35.92 -24.06
C MET A 550 3.70 36.63 -24.42
N ALA A 551 4.29 37.43 -23.54
CA ALA A 551 5.58 38.09 -23.79
C ALA A 551 6.73 37.10 -24.03
N GLU A 552 6.70 35.94 -23.37
CA GLU A 552 7.72 34.88 -23.48
C GLU A 552 7.42 33.86 -24.60
N GLU A 553 6.35 34.05 -25.37
CA GLU A 553 5.95 33.12 -26.43
C GLU A 553 6.85 33.26 -27.67
N LYS A 554 7.27 32.12 -28.23
CA LYS A 554 8.15 32.04 -29.40
C LYS A 554 7.39 32.28 -30.70
N ASN A 555 6.09 32.01 -30.72
CA ASN A 555 5.24 32.31 -31.85
C ASN A 555 4.96 33.82 -31.94
N GLY A 556 5.58 34.49 -32.92
CA GLY A 556 5.47 35.94 -33.12
C GLY A 556 4.04 36.44 -33.33
N LEU A 557 3.13 35.62 -33.87
CA LEU A 557 1.72 35.97 -34.04
C LEU A 557 0.95 36.03 -32.72
N LEU A 558 1.32 35.22 -31.73
CA LEU A 558 0.68 35.22 -30.41
C LEU A 558 1.29 36.30 -29.50
N ASN A 559 2.60 36.49 -29.60
CA ASN A 559 3.33 37.51 -28.83
C ASN A 559 2.87 38.94 -29.19
N SER A 560 2.60 39.19 -30.47
CA SER A 560 2.16 40.50 -30.98
C SER A 560 0.65 40.73 -30.96
N ASP A 561 -0.17 39.74 -30.56
CA ASP A 561 -1.63 39.89 -30.50
C ASP A 561 -2.04 40.78 -29.32
N ARG A 562 -2.50 42.00 -29.62
CA ARG A 562 -2.99 42.97 -28.63
C ARG A 562 -4.51 43.02 -28.53
N GLU A 563 -5.21 42.38 -29.47
CA GLU A 563 -6.68 42.38 -29.54
C GLU A 563 -7.30 41.28 -28.68
N ASN A 564 -6.51 40.29 -28.28
CA ASN A 564 -6.97 39.10 -27.56
C ASN A 564 -6.18 38.86 -26.27
N ILE A 565 -6.86 38.22 -25.33
CA ILE A 565 -6.32 37.74 -24.06
C ILE A 565 -6.38 36.22 -24.07
N TYR A 566 -5.37 35.60 -23.48
CA TYR A 566 -5.23 34.16 -23.46
C TYR A 566 -5.34 33.62 -22.05
N TYR A 567 -6.10 32.53 -21.89
CA TYR A 567 -6.26 31.85 -20.61
C TYR A 567 -5.86 30.37 -20.71
N LYS A 568 -5.22 29.87 -19.66
CA LYS A 568 -4.88 28.45 -19.54
C LYS A 568 -6.14 27.63 -19.33
N LEU A 569 -6.19 26.47 -19.99
CA LEU A 569 -7.20 25.47 -19.68
C LEU A 569 -6.96 24.87 -18.28
N PRO A 570 -8.04 24.57 -17.52
CA PRO A 570 -7.92 23.91 -16.22
C PRO A 570 -7.21 22.56 -16.32
N HIS A 571 -6.25 22.30 -15.42
CA HIS A 571 -5.50 21.04 -15.39
C HIS A 571 -5.64 20.32 -14.05
N LYS A 572 -5.76 18.98 -14.09
CA LYS A 572 -5.92 18.15 -12.89
C LYS A 572 -4.80 18.31 -11.86
N ASP A 573 -3.57 18.54 -12.33
CA ASP A 573 -2.36 18.65 -11.51
C ASP A 573 -2.13 20.09 -10.98
N GLY A 574 -3.10 20.99 -11.17
CA GLY A 574 -3.09 22.35 -10.64
C GLY A 574 -2.92 23.45 -11.70
N PRO A 575 -2.97 24.73 -11.27
CA PRO A 575 -2.99 25.90 -12.16
C PRO A 575 -1.67 26.14 -12.91
N THR A 576 -0.54 25.64 -12.40
CA THR A 576 0.78 25.78 -13.02
C THR A 576 1.00 24.77 -14.15
N ALA A 577 0.35 23.61 -14.11
CA ALA A 577 0.44 22.61 -15.16
C ALA A 577 -0.16 23.12 -16.49
N ARG A 578 0.37 22.64 -17.61
CA ARG A 578 -0.09 23.03 -18.96
C ARG A 578 -0.94 21.94 -19.61
N CYS A 579 -1.95 22.33 -20.37
CA CYS A 579 -2.77 21.39 -21.14
C CYS A 579 -2.04 20.99 -22.43
N VAL A 580 -1.56 19.75 -22.51
CA VAL A 580 -0.92 19.23 -23.74
C VAL A 580 -1.93 18.50 -24.64
N SER A 581 -3.00 17.95 -24.07
CA SER A 581 -4.06 17.24 -24.79
C SER A 581 -5.45 17.58 -24.23
N PRO A 582 -6.26 18.37 -24.95
CA PRO A 582 -7.64 18.70 -24.54
C PRO A 582 -8.59 17.52 -24.78
N LEU A 583 -8.12 16.46 -25.44
CA LEU A 583 -8.85 15.19 -25.65
C LEU A 583 -8.52 14.16 -24.55
N ALA A 584 -7.87 14.57 -23.46
CA ALA A 584 -7.59 13.70 -22.32
C ALA A 584 -8.84 13.47 -21.45
N LYS A 585 -8.87 12.34 -20.73
CA LYS A 585 -9.99 11.93 -19.86
C LYS A 585 -10.47 13.03 -18.91
N SER A 586 -9.57 13.86 -18.37
CA SER A 586 -9.93 14.95 -17.45
C SER A 586 -10.87 15.99 -18.06
N TYR A 587 -10.92 16.10 -19.40
CA TYR A 587 -11.72 17.09 -20.10
C TYR A 587 -13.10 16.59 -20.54
N LEU A 588 -13.42 15.31 -20.34
CA LEU A 588 -14.72 14.73 -20.70
C LEU A 588 -15.88 15.47 -20.01
N LYS A 589 -15.70 15.82 -18.72
CA LYS A 589 -16.70 16.58 -17.95
C LYS A 589 -17.00 17.94 -18.60
N TYR A 590 -15.96 18.68 -18.98
CA TYR A 590 -16.14 19.97 -19.66
C TYR A 590 -16.84 19.83 -21.02
N PHE A 591 -16.68 18.68 -21.68
CA PHE A 591 -17.40 18.39 -22.92
C PHE A 591 -18.89 18.09 -22.68
N GLU A 592 -19.22 17.42 -21.59
CA GLU A 592 -20.61 17.16 -21.17
C GLU A 592 -21.32 18.43 -20.68
N ASP A 593 -20.58 19.30 -19.97
CA ASP A 593 -21.06 20.60 -19.47
C ASP A 593 -21.16 21.66 -20.59
N GLY A 594 -20.78 21.34 -21.83
CA GLY A 594 -20.79 22.25 -22.97
C GLY A 594 -19.65 23.28 -23.00
N MET A 595 -18.82 23.33 -21.96
CA MET A 595 -17.65 24.23 -21.88
C MET A 595 -16.57 23.90 -22.90
N LEU A 596 -16.34 22.62 -23.22
CA LEU A 596 -15.49 22.19 -24.33
C LEU A 596 -16.40 21.66 -25.44
N SER A 597 -16.38 22.25 -26.61
CA SER A 597 -17.28 21.90 -27.71
C SER A 597 -16.54 21.67 -29.02
N SER A 598 -17.24 21.07 -29.97
CA SER A 598 -16.76 20.82 -31.33
C SER A 598 -17.95 20.76 -32.28
N PRO A 599 -17.84 21.31 -33.50
CA PRO A 599 -18.87 21.13 -34.53
C PRO A 599 -18.91 19.69 -35.05
N HIS A 600 -17.87 18.88 -34.82
CA HIS A 600 -17.78 17.51 -35.28
C HIS A 600 -18.21 16.53 -34.16
N PRO A 601 -19.25 15.69 -34.37
CA PRO A 601 -19.63 14.64 -33.42
C PRO A 601 -18.47 13.70 -33.08
N LEU A 602 -17.52 13.53 -34.02
CA LEU A 602 -16.29 12.76 -33.86
C LEU A 602 -15.48 13.18 -32.63
N ALA A 603 -15.48 14.46 -32.24
CA ALA A 603 -14.72 14.91 -31.07
C ALA A 603 -15.27 14.30 -29.78
N LYS A 604 -16.60 14.20 -29.66
CA LYS A 604 -17.27 13.56 -28.52
C LYS A 604 -16.97 12.07 -28.48
N GLU A 605 -17.07 11.40 -29.63
CA GLU A 605 -16.76 9.98 -29.78
C GLU A 605 -15.29 9.69 -29.44
N ALA A 606 -14.37 10.52 -29.94
CA ALA A 606 -12.93 10.41 -29.67
C ALA A 606 -12.59 10.57 -28.18
N LEU A 607 -13.23 11.53 -27.50
CA LEU A 607 -13.10 11.73 -26.06
C LEU A 607 -13.65 10.54 -25.26
N LYS A 608 -14.84 10.07 -25.62
CA LYS A 608 -15.48 8.89 -24.99
C LYS A 608 -14.63 7.64 -25.17
N MET A 609 -14.20 7.35 -26.40
CA MET A 609 -13.33 6.21 -26.69
C MET A 609 -12.01 6.30 -25.93
N ASN A 610 -11.35 7.47 -25.90
CA ASN A 610 -10.09 7.61 -25.18
C ASN A 610 -10.30 7.40 -23.67
N ALA A 611 -11.42 7.85 -23.12
CA ALA A 611 -11.79 7.58 -21.72
C ALA A 611 -12.08 6.10 -21.45
N GLU A 612 -12.82 5.43 -22.34
CA GLU A 612 -13.19 4.01 -22.27
C GLU A 612 -11.96 3.10 -22.40
N CYS A 613 -11.08 3.40 -23.37
CA CYS A 613 -9.88 2.62 -23.68
C CYS A 613 -8.67 2.96 -22.80
N SER A 614 -8.69 4.07 -22.05
CA SER A 614 -7.56 4.51 -21.20
C SER A 614 -7.02 3.41 -20.27
N TYR A 615 -7.92 2.57 -19.74
CA TYR A 615 -7.52 1.43 -18.93
C TYR A 615 -6.77 0.39 -19.74
N TRP A 616 -7.41 -0.14 -20.79
CA TRP A 616 -6.82 -1.15 -21.65
C TRP A 616 -5.45 -0.71 -22.18
N ILE A 617 -5.32 0.52 -22.69
CA ILE A 617 -4.03 1.06 -23.18
C ILE A 617 -2.95 1.00 -22.10
N SER A 618 -3.29 1.31 -20.84
CA SER A 618 -2.31 1.31 -19.74
C SER A 618 -2.08 -0.07 -19.12
N ALA A 619 -2.96 -1.05 -19.34
CA ALA A 619 -2.94 -2.35 -18.67
C ALA A 619 -2.63 -3.52 -19.61
N ARG A 620 -2.91 -3.40 -20.91
CA ARG A 620 -2.87 -4.50 -21.90
C ARG A 620 -1.55 -5.26 -21.91
N GLU A 621 -0.41 -4.58 -21.84
CA GLU A 621 0.90 -5.24 -21.87
C GLU A 621 1.10 -6.11 -20.62
N ARG A 622 0.64 -5.65 -19.46
CA ARG A 622 0.73 -6.40 -18.20
C ARG A 622 -0.25 -7.57 -18.15
N ILE A 623 -1.42 -7.42 -18.76
CA ILE A 623 -2.45 -8.47 -18.87
C ILE A 623 -2.01 -9.55 -19.86
N LYS A 624 -1.58 -9.16 -21.07
CA LYS A 624 -1.06 -10.07 -22.11
C LYS A 624 0.20 -10.80 -21.65
N GLY A 625 1.03 -10.14 -20.84
CA GLY A 625 2.25 -10.74 -20.27
C GLY A 625 2.01 -11.71 -19.11
N GLN A 626 0.76 -11.97 -18.69
CA GLN A 626 0.49 -12.99 -17.67
C GLN A 626 0.79 -14.39 -18.22
N MET A 627 1.56 -15.15 -17.47
CA MET A 627 1.89 -16.53 -17.81
C MET A 627 0.77 -17.46 -17.34
N VAL A 628 0.11 -18.11 -18.30
CA VAL A 628 -0.94 -19.10 -18.05
C VAL A 628 -0.43 -20.49 -18.43
N ILE A 629 -0.61 -21.44 -17.51
CA ILE A 629 -0.38 -22.87 -17.75
C ILE A 629 -1.72 -23.57 -17.76
N TYR A 630 -2.07 -24.19 -18.88
CA TYR A 630 -3.29 -24.98 -19.05
C TYR A 630 -3.02 -26.46 -18.81
N GLU A 631 -4.10 -27.21 -18.58
CA GLU A 631 -4.04 -28.66 -18.44
C GLU A 631 -3.37 -29.34 -19.66
N SER A 632 -3.53 -28.82 -20.89
CA SER A 632 -2.86 -29.31 -22.10
C SER A 632 -1.34 -29.15 -22.10
N ASP A 633 -0.81 -28.23 -21.29
CA ASP A 633 0.63 -27.98 -21.20
C ASP A 633 1.34 -28.96 -20.25
N VAL A 634 0.57 -29.68 -19.44
CA VAL A 634 1.06 -30.59 -18.41
C VAL A 634 0.43 -31.97 -18.58
N GLU A 635 0.81 -32.91 -17.71
CA GLU A 635 0.17 -34.23 -17.67
C GLU A 635 -1.31 -34.08 -17.25
N GLU A 636 -2.21 -34.80 -17.93
CA GLU A 636 -3.66 -34.68 -17.69
C GLU A 636 -4.04 -34.99 -16.23
N GLY A 637 -4.74 -34.05 -15.58
CA GLY A 637 -5.15 -34.13 -14.18
C GLY A 637 -4.13 -33.56 -13.19
N TYR A 638 -2.98 -33.05 -13.65
CA TYR A 638 -1.93 -32.50 -12.80
C TYR A 638 -2.36 -31.24 -12.05
N LEU A 639 -3.00 -30.27 -12.74
CA LEU A 639 -3.36 -28.99 -12.10
C LEU A 639 -4.44 -29.20 -11.04
N THR A 640 -5.46 -29.99 -11.39
CA THR A 640 -6.68 -30.18 -10.58
C THR A 640 -6.60 -31.32 -9.57
N GLY A 641 -5.70 -32.30 -9.79
CA GLY A 641 -5.63 -33.53 -9.00
C GLY A 641 -6.85 -34.46 -9.20
N MET A 642 -7.65 -34.26 -10.27
CA MET A 642 -8.82 -35.09 -10.59
C MET A 642 -8.46 -36.21 -11.56
N THR A 643 -9.01 -37.41 -11.35
CA THR A 643 -8.84 -38.55 -12.28
C THR A 643 -9.76 -38.42 -13.49
N LYS A 644 -9.42 -39.09 -14.61
CA LYS A 644 -10.23 -39.14 -15.85
C LYS A 644 -11.72 -39.40 -15.59
N THR A 645 -12.03 -40.34 -14.70
CA THR A 645 -13.41 -40.73 -14.34
C THR A 645 -14.16 -39.61 -13.61
N ALA A 646 -13.48 -38.81 -12.79
CA ALA A 646 -14.08 -37.68 -12.06
C ALA A 646 -14.33 -36.47 -12.99
N LEU A 647 -13.40 -36.20 -13.91
CA LEU A 647 -13.56 -35.20 -14.97
C LEU A 647 -14.71 -35.55 -15.92
N GLU A 648 -14.84 -36.81 -16.32
CA GLU A 648 -15.96 -37.29 -17.16
C GLU A 648 -17.31 -37.25 -16.44
N LYS A 649 -17.33 -37.52 -15.14
CA LYS A 649 -18.57 -37.41 -14.33
C LYS A 649 -19.01 -35.96 -14.19
N SER A 650 -18.08 -35.03 -13.96
CA SER A 650 -18.31 -33.59 -13.99
C SER A 650 -18.79 -33.10 -15.36
N LYS A 651 -18.24 -33.63 -16.46
CA LYS A 651 -18.71 -33.38 -17.84
C LYS A 651 -20.16 -33.85 -18.06
N LYS A 652 -20.56 -35.00 -17.47
CA LYS A 652 -21.93 -35.54 -17.57
C LYS A 652 -22.94 -34.77 -16.71
N GLU A 653 -22.57 -34.34 -15.51
CA GLU A 653 -23.45 -33.61 -14.59
C GLU A 653 -23.67 -32.14 -15.00
N SER A 654 -22.73 -31.51 -15.72
CA SER A 654 -22.81 -30.10 -16.11
C SER A 654 -23.38 -29.84 -17.52
N GLY A 655 -23.60 -30.87 -18.34
CA GLY A 655 -24.21 -30.76 -19.68
C GLY A 655 -23.44 -29.88 -20.70
N ARG A 656 -22.25 -29.39 -20.34
CA ARG A 656 -21.35 -28.59 -21.19
C ARG A 656 -19.98 -29.27 -21.23
N SER A 657 -19.24 -29.11 -22.34
CA SER A 657 -17.82 -29.43 -22.34
C SER A 657 -17.15 -28.63 -21.22
N SER A 658 -16.68 -29.30 -20.16
CA SER A 658 -15.98 -28.63 -19.05
C SER A 658 -14.83 -27.80 -19.63
N PRO A 659 -14.79 -26.48 -19.40
CA PRO A 659 -13.75 -25.65 -19.98
C PRO A 659 -12.40 -26.08 -19.41
N GLU A 660 -11.37 -26.09 -20.27
CA GLU A 660 -10.02 -26.46 -19.87
C GLU A 660 -9.51 -25.50 -18.79
N VAL A 661 -9.01 -26.06 -17.69
CA VAL A 661 -8.51 -25.29 -16.54
C VAL A 661 -7.10 -24.81 -16.84
N GLY A 662 -6.84 -23.55 -16.50
CA GLY A 662 -5.51 -22.97 -16.45
C GLY A 662 -5.24 -22.30 -15.11
N ILE A 663 -3.97 -22.06 -14.82
CA ILE A 663 -3.52 -21.39 -13.60
C ILE A 663 -2.55 -20.27 -13.95
N ILE A 664 -2.75 -19.12 -13.31
CA ILE A 664 -1.82 -18.00 -13.25
C ILE A 664 -1.23 -17.93 -11.84
N LEU A 665 0.09 -17.73 -11.76
CA LEU A 665 0.79 -17.45 -10.51
C LEU A 665 1.15 -15.96 -10.46
N PRO A 666 0.45 -15.14 -9.64
CA PRO A 666 0.81 -13.74 -9.46
C PRO A 666 2.25 -13.58 -8.96
N GLN A 667 3.01 -12.67 -9.57
CA GLN A 667 4.38 -12.32 -9.17
C GLN A 667 4.35 -11.29 -8.03
N LEU A 668 3.70 -11.67 -6.92
CA LEU A 668 3.48 -10.80 -5.77
C LEU A 668 4.77 -10.68 -4.94
N ILE A 669 5.11 -9.44 -4.55
CA ILE A 669 6.16 -9.14 -3.57
C ILE A 669 5.46 -8.94 -2.22
N PRO A 670 5.55 -9.88 -1.26
CA PRO A 670 4.79 -9.84 -0.01
C PRO A 670 4.93 -8.55 0.80
N MET A 671 6.13 -7.98 0.88
CA MET A 671 6.39 -6.69 1.52
C MET A 671 7.11 -5.76 0.54
N GLY A 672 6.37 -5.22 -0.43
CA GLY A 672 6.93 -4.35 -1.49
C GLY A 672 6.94 -2.86 -1.17
N THR A 673 6.30 -2.43 -0.08
CA THR A 673 6.29 -1.03 0.39
C THR A 673 6.88 -0.89 1.78
N VAL A 674 7.32 0.32 2.16
CA VAL A 674 7.75 0.64 3.54
C VAL A 674 6.66 0.39 4.59
N THR A 675 5.39 0.37 4.18
CA THR A 675 4.24 -0.01 5.03
C THR A 675 4.04 -1.51 5.13
N ARG A 676 4.97 -2.31 4.56
CA ARG A 676 4.94 -3.78 4.46
C ARG A 676 3.80 -4.33 3.61
N ARG A 677 3.13 -3.50 2.80
CA ARG A 677 2.07 -3.99 1.90
C ARG A 677 2.66 -4.76 0.73
N ALA A 678 1.88 -5.73 0.27
CA ALA A 678 2.18 -6.45 -0.95
C ALA A 678 2.15 -5.53 -2.17
N VAL A 679 3.01 -5.81 -3.15
CA VAL A 679 3.05 -5.09 -4.43
C VAL A 679 3.05 -6.10 -5.58
N GLU A 680 2.19 -5.86 -6.56
CA GLU A 680 2.14 -6.57 -7.84
C GLU A 680 1.51 -5.61 -8.87
N ARG A 681 1.98 -5.65 -10.12
CA ARG A 681 1.71 -4.60 -11.11
C ARG A 681 0.37 -4.74 -11.85
N THR A 682 -0.33 -5.86 -11.69
CA THR A 682 -1.50 -6.22 -12.50
C THR A 682 -2.73 -6.40 -11.61
N TRP A 683 -2.71 -7.41 -10.76
CA TRP A 683 -3.78 -7.87 -9.88
C TRP A 683 -4.03 -6.91 -8.70
N LEU A 684 -2.97 -6.41 -8.05
CA LEU A 684 -3.12 -5.43 -6.96
C LEU A 684 -3.45 -4.01 -7.44
N THR A 685 -3.52 -3.80 -8.75
CA THR A 685 -3.97 -2.55 -9.38
C THR A 685 -5.20 -2.75 -10.27
N ALA A 686 -5.76 -3.96 -10.27
CA ALA A 686 -6.92 -4.31 -11.08
C ALA A 686 -8.12 -3.49 -10.65
N SER A 687 -8.77 -2.83 -11.61
CA SER A 687 -9.97 -2.08 -11.33
C SER A 687 -11.20 -2.98 -11.37
N ASN A 688 -12.25 -2.60 -10.66
CA ASN A 688 -13.56 -3.21 -10.82
C ASN A 688 -14.13 -2.93 -12.22
N ALA A 689 -15.01 -3.83 -12.67
CA ALA A 689 -15.73 -3.69 -13.93
C ALA A 689 -16.53 -2.38 -13.95
N LYS A 690 -16.43 -1.65 -15.06
CA LYS A 690 -17.21 -0.44 -15.33
C LYS A 690 -17.74 -0.49 -16.76
N LYS A 691 -19.03 -0.19 -16.92
CA LYS A 691 -19.74 -0.19 -18.21
C LYS A 691 -19.05 0.62 -19.31
N ASN A 692 -18.40 1.72 -18.93
CA ASN A 692 -17.70 2.62 -19.86
C ASN A 692 -16.17 2.45 -19.80
N ARG A 693 -15.67 1.22 -19.60
CA ARG A 693 -14.22 0.97 -19.48
C ARG A 693 -13.84 -0.39 -20.05
N LEU A 694 -13.19 -0.37 -21.21
CA LEU A 694 -12.75 -1.55 -21.93
C LEU A 694 -11.74 -2.36 -21.10
N GLY A 695 -11.96 -3.69 -21.02
CA GLY A 695 -11.11 -4.63 -20.30
C GLY A 695 -11.17 -4.52 -18.77
N SER A 696 -12.07 -3.70 -18.20
CA SER A 696 -12.14 -3.51 -16.74
C SER A 696 -12.73 -4.71 -15.98
N GLU A 697 -13.29 -5.70 -16.69
CA GLU A 697 -13.79 -6.96 -16.17
C GLU A 697 -12.70 -7.97 -15.81
N LEU A 698 -11.41 -7.59 -15.87
CA LEU A 698 -10.25 -8.44 -15.62
C LEU A 698 -10.39 -9.40 -14.43
N LYS A 699 -10.85 -8.89 -13.27
CA LYS A 699 -11.02 -9.73 -12.06
C LYS A 699 -11.95 -10.91 -12.35
N ALA A 700 -13.07 -10.68 -13.04
CA ALA A 700 -14.09 -11.70 -13.30
C ALA A 700 -13.66 -12.78 -14.29
N MET A 701 -12.53 -12.58 -14.98
CA MET A 701 -11.92 -13.61 -15.83
C MET A 701 -11.17 -14.67 -15.02
N ILE A 702 -10.89 -14.39 -13.74
CA ILE A 702 -10.46 -15.40 -12.79
C ILE A 702 -11.69 -16.20 -12.36
N LYS A 703 -11.69 -17.49 -12.67
CA LYS A 703 -12.84 -18.37 -12.48
C LYS A 703 -12.44 -19.60 -11.69
N ALA A 704 -13.29 -19.96 -10.74
CA ALA A 704 -13.12 -21.18 -9.99
C ALA A 704 -13.34 -22.39 -10.94
N PRO A 705 -12.46 -23.40 -10.89
CA PRO A 705 -12.62 -24.61 -11.67
C PRO A 705 -13.87 -25.40 -11.18
N PRO A 706 -14.43 -26.31 -12.00
CA PRO A 706 -15.58 -27.11 -11.61
C PRO A 706 -15.40 -27.79 -10.25
N GLY A 707 -16.40 -27.68 -9.37
CA GLY A 707 -16.36 -28.21 -8.00
C GLY A 707 -15.66 -27.29 -6.97
N TYR A 708 -15.22 -26.10 -7.38
CA TYR A 708 -14.65 -25.07 -6.52
C TYR A 708 -15.43 -23.76 -6.63
N VAL A 709 -15.32 -22.94 -5.59
CA VAL A 709 -15.85 -21.57 -5.48
C VAL A 709 -14.83 -20.69 -4.78
N PHE A 710 -14.89 -19.39 -5.02
CA PHE A 710 -14.20 -18.40 -4.21
C PHE A 710 -15.03 -18.08 -2.97
N VAL A 711 -14.40 -18.06 -1.80
CA VAL A 711 -14.98 -17.59 -0.55
C VAL A 711 -14.11 -16.49 0.01
N GLY A 712 -14.69 -15.36 0.37
CA GLY A 712 -13.92 -14.29 1.00
C GLY A 712 -14.74 -13.06 1.31
N SER A 713 -14.08 -12.00 1.80
CA SER A 713 -14.75 -10.73 2.10
C SER A 713 -13.77 -9.56 1.96
N ASP A 714 -14.33 -8.37 1.80
CA ASP A 714 -13.66 -7.10 2.12
C ASP A 714 -13.75 -6.83 3.63
N VAL A 715 -12.72 -6.23 4.22
CA VAL A 715 -12.74 -5.87 5.65
C VAL A 715 -13.29 -4.46 5.81
N ASP A 716 -14.51 -4.35 6.32
CA ASP A 716 -15.21 -3.08 6.47
C ASP A 716 -14.40 -2.05 7.25
N SER A 717 -14.07 -0.95 6.57
CA SER A 717 -13.41 0.24 7.14
C SER A 717 -12.16 -0.10 7.97
N GLN A 718 -11.39 -1.11 7.58
CA GLN A 718 -10.26 -1.65 8.36
C GLN A 718 -9.36 -0.57 8.96
N GLU A 719 -8.77 0.28 8.11
CA GLU A 719 -7.83 1.31 8.54
C GLU A 719 -8.47 2.42 9.37
N LEU A 720 -9.73 2.75 9.05
CA LEU A 720 -10.49 3.76 9.77
C LEU A 720 -10.83 3.27 11.19
N TRP A 721 -11.21 2.00 11.34
CA TRP A 721 -11.44 1.37 12.63
C TRP A 721 -10.15 1.27 13.46
N ILE A 722 -9.02 0.92 12.84
CA ILE A 722 -7.72 0.92 13.54
C ILE A 722 -7.38 2.34 14.03
N ALA A 723 -7.56 3.35 13.18
CA ALA A 723 -7.31 4.75 13.56
C ALA A 723 -8.23 5.20 14.69
N SER A 724 -9.52 4.80 14.66
CA SER A 724 -10.46 5.14 15.73
C SER A 724 -10.15 4.42 17.04
N LEU A 725 -9.69 3.17 16.96
CA LEU A 725 -9.30 2.37 18.12
C LEU A 725 -8.10 2.97 18.86
N VAL A 726 -7.13 3.54 18.13
CA VAL A 726 -6.01 4.29 18.72
C VAL A 726 -6.50 5.49 19.56
N GLY A 727 -7.58 6.15 19.13
CA GLY A 727 -8.23 7.21 19.90
C GLY A 727 -8.98 6.67 21.11
N ASP A 728 -9.76 5.60 20.92
CA ASP A 728 -10.58 4.95 21.94
C ASP A 728 -9.74 4.33 23.08
N ALA A 729 -8.51 3.93 22.80
CA ALA A 729 -7.56 3.45 23.79
C ALA A 729 -7.33 4.44 24.95
N GLN A 730 -7.44 5.75 24.69
CA GLN A 730 -7.35 6.78 25.75
C GLN A 730 -8.56 6.77 26.69
N PHE A 731 -9.71 6.30 26.19
CA PHE A 731 -10.95 6.16 26.96
C PHE A 731 -11.11 4.78 27.59
N LYS A 732 -10.26 3.82 27.21
CA LYS A 732 -10.35 2.40 27.61
C LYS A 732 -11.70 1.76 27.28
N LEU A 733 -12.39 2.27 26.25
CA LEU A 733 -13.69 1.77 25.80
C LEU A 733 -13.93 2.12 24.34
N HIS A 734 -14.62 1.24 23.61
CA HIS A 734 -14.98 1.45 22.20
C HIS A 734 -16.02 2.55 22.02
N GLY A 735 -15.83 3.38 21.01
CA GLY A 735 -16.71 4.53 20.73
C GLY A 735 -16.50 5.70 21.69
N GLY A 736 -15.42 5.67 22.50
CA GLY A 736 -15.07 6.72 23.46
C GLY A 736 -14.83 8.09 22.82
N ASN A 737 -14.31 8.11 21.59
CA ASN A 737 -14.08 9.33 20.83
C ASN A 737 -15.08 9.47 19.66
N ALA A 738 -15.25 10.68 19.13
CA ALA A 738 -16.23 10.95 18.08
C ALA A 738 -15.99 10.14 16.79
N ILE A 739 -14.74 9.95 16.35
CA ILE A 739 -14.46 9.12 15.15
C ILE A 739 -14.71 7.63 15.41
N GLY A 740 -14.44 7.13 16.62
CA GLY A 740 -14.83 5.78 17.05
C GLY A 740 -16.33 5.58 17.01
N PHE A 741 -17.09 6.50 17.61
CA PHE A 741 -18.54 6.42 17.61
C PHE A 741 -19.13 6.51 16.20
N MET A 742 -18.66 7.44 15.36
CA MET A 742 -19.10 7.58 13.97
C MET A 742 -18.75 6.35 13.11
N THR A 743 -17.71 5.60 13.47
CA THR A 743 -17.28 4.39 12.73
C THR A 743 -18.10 3.16 13.14
N LEU A 744 -18.49 3.07 14.40
CA LEU A 744 -19.20 1.91 14.96
C LEU A 744 -20.72 2.03 14.91
N GLU A 745 -21.26 3.22 15.21
CA GLU A 745 -22.71 3.49 15.34
C GLU A 745 -23.21 4.58 14.36
N GLY A 746 -22.32 5.12 13.52
CA GLY A 746 -22.68 6.15 12.55
C GLY A 746 -23.47 5.56 11.38
N THR A 747 -24.63 6.16 11.06
CA THR A 747 -25.48 5.70 9.96
C THR A 747 -25.60 6.76 8.87
N LYS A 748 -25.69 6.30 7.62
CA LYS A 748 -25.91 7.17 6.46
C LYS A 748 -27.25 7.89 6.53
N ALA A 749 -28.29 7.21 7.02
CA ALA A 749 -29.65 7.76 7.12
C ALA A 749 -29.73 8.92 8.12
N ALA A 750 -29.07 8.80 9.27
CA ALA A 750 -29.02 9.86 10.28
C ALA A 750 -27.98 10.95 9.96
N GLY A 751 -27.19 10.78 8.89
CA GLY A 751 -26.08 11.68 8.55
C GLY A 751 -24.97 11.70 9.60
N THR A 752 -24.94 10.72 10.51
CA THR A 752 -23.99 10.64 11.63
C THR A 752 -22.70 9.91 11.24
N ASP A 753 -22.65 9.25 10.07
CA ASP A 753 -21.42 8.64 9.57
C ASP A 753 -20.38 9.70 9.15
N LEU A 754 -19.10 9.34 9.31
CA LEU A 754 -17.95 10.22 9.03
C LEU A 754 -18.01 10.89 7.66
N HIS A 755 -18.43 10.16 6.62
CA HIS A 755 -18.45 10.69 5.27
C HIS A 755 -19.58 11.69 5.05
N SER A 756 -20.76 11.45 5.63
CA SER A 756 -21.88 12.40 5.57
C SER A 756 -21.58 13.68 6.34
N LYS A 757 -20.91 13.58 7.51
CA LYS A 757 -20.49 14.76 8.27
C LYS A 757 -19.48 15.62 7.50
N THR A 758 -18.43 15.02 6.94
CA THR A 758 -17.47 15.75 6.09
C THR A 758 -18.12 16.33 4.84
N ALA A 759 -19.05 15.60 4.22
CA ALA A 759 -19.82 16.08 3.07
C ALA A 759 -20.63 17.34 3.42
N SER A 760 -21.29 17.35 4.58
CA SER A 760 -22.05 18.51 5.07
C SER A 760 -21.17 19.73 5.32
N ILE A 761 -19.96 19.55 5.88
CA ILE A 761 -19.04 20.66 6.17
C ILE A 761 -18.49 21.28 4.86
N LEU A 762 -18.15 20.42 3.89
CA LEU A 762 -17.55 20.83 2.62
C LEU A 762 -18.58 21.23 1.55
N GLY A 763 -19.87 20.95 1.74
CA GLY A 763 -20.90 21.15 0.72
C GLY A 763 -20.72 20.26 -0.52
N ILE A 764 -20.18 19.04 -0.35
CA ILE A 764 -19.91 18.11 -1.46
C ILE A 764 -20.69 16.80 -1.31
N SER A 765 -20.72 15.98 -2.37
CA SER A 765 -21.33 14.64 -2.29
C SER A 765 -20.56 13.72 -1.32
N ARG A 766 -21.27 12.77 -0.70
CA ARG A 766 -20.68 11.77 0.18
C ARG A 766 -19.56 10.97 -0.48
N ASN A 767 -19.67 10.67 -1.78
CA ASN A 767 -18.64 9.93 -2.52
C ASN A 767 -17.35 10.76 -2.68
N HIS A 768 -17.47 12.07 -2.93
CA HIS A 768 -16.32 12.97 -2.93
C HIS A 768 -15.71 13.11 -1.52
N ALA A 769 -16.55 13.21 -0.49
CA ALA A 769 -16.12 13.26 0.91
C ALA A 769 -15.40 11.97 1.35
N LYS A 770 -15.75 10.81 0.80
CA LYS A 770 -15.03 9.55 1.03
C LYS A 770 -13.57 9.68 0.58
N ILE A 771 -13.34 10.06 -0.69
CA ILE A 771 -11.99 10.27 -1.25
C ILE A 771 -11.20 11.27 -0.39
N PHE A 772 -11.87 12.34 0.01
CA PHE A 772 -11.28 13.40 0.83
C PHE A 772 -10.86 12.90 2.22
N ASN A 773 -11.73 12.16 2.92
CA ASN A 773 -11.48 11.68 4.28
C ASN A 773 -10.28 10.74 4.36
N TYR A 774 -10.14 9.82 3.40
CA TYR A 774 -8.95 8.96 3.36
C TYR A 774 -7.68 9.80 3.24
N GLY A 775 -7.59 10.71 2.26
CA GLY A 775 -6.41 11.58 2.13
C GLY A 775 -6.10 12.39 3.40
N ARG A 776 -7.14 12.88 4.08
CA ARG A 776 -7.05 13.69 5.30
C ARG A 776 -6.53 12.91 6.52
N ILE A 777 -7.04 11.71 6.76
CA ILE A 777 -6.65 10.87 7.91
C ILE A 777 -5.17 10.48 7.81
N TYR A 778 -4.64 10.27 6.60
CA TYR A 778 -3.22 9.99 6.37
C TYR A 778 -2.29 11.22 6.44
N GLY A 779 -2.75 12.30 7.06
CA GLY A 779 -1.90 13.47 7.34
C GLY A 779 -1.78 14.46 6.19
N ALA A 780 -2.69 14.45 5.21
CA ALA A 780 -2.79 15.57 4.27
C ALA A 780 -3.10 16.89 5.01
N GLY A 781 -2.64 17.99 4.44
CA GLY A 781 -2.82 19.34 4.97
C GLY A 781 -3.85 20.16 4.19
N VAL A 782 -3.99 21.44 4.56
CA VAL A 782 -4.95 22.39 3.96
C VAL A 782 -4.74 22.54 2.45
N LYS A 783 -3.50 22.69 1.96
CA LYS A 783 -3.21 22.85 0.52
C LYS A 783 -3.74 21.70 -0.34
N PHE A 784 -3.60 20.46 0.15
CA PHE A 784 -4.12 19.28 -0.54
C PHE A 784 -5.65 19.32 -0.57
N ALA A 785 -6.28 19.64 0.56
CA ALA A 785 -7.72 19.77 0.69
C ALA A 785 -8.30 20.83 -0.27
N SER A 786 -7.70 22.03 -0.32
CA SER A 786 -8.13 23.10 -1.21
C SER A 786 -8.01 22.69 -2.68
N THR A 787 -6.88 22.07 -3.04
CA THR A 787 -6.66 21.57 -4.41
C THR A 787 -7.70 20.52 -4.82
N LEU A 788 -7.98 19.57 -3.93
CA LEU A 788 -8.96 18.51 -4.18
C LEU A 788 -10.39 19.05 -4.23
N LEU A 789 -10.73 20.03 -3.39
CA LEU A 789 -12.03 20.70 -3.41
C LEU A 789 -12.26 21.41 -4.74
N LYS A 790 -11.25 22.12 -5.26
CA LYS A 790 -11.29 22.74 -6.59
C LYS A 790 -11.38 21.73 -7.74
N GLN A 791 -10.85 20.52 -7.59
CA GLN A 791 -11.05 19.47 -8.59
C GLN A 791 -12.52 19.02 -8.65
N PHE A 792 -13.21 18.98 -7.51
CA PHE A 792 -14.64 18.65 -7.47
C PHE A 792 -15.52 19.82 -7.91
N ASN A 793 -15.14 21.04 -7.53
CA ASN A 793 -15.84 22.27 -7.88
C ASN A 793 -14.87 23.31 -8.50
N PRO A 794 -14.64 23.28 -9.83
CA PRO A 794 -13.69 24.18 -10.49
C PRO A 794 -14.08 25.66 -10.47
N THR A 795 -15.35 26.00 -10.22
CA THR A 795 -15.82 27.40 -10.15
C THR A 795 -15.59 28.02 -8.78
N LEU A 796 -15.10 27.26 -7.79
CA LEU A 796 -14.85 27.76 -6.45
C LEU A 796 -13.59 28.66 -6.40
N PRO A 797 -13.69 29.91 -5.91
CA PRO A 797 -12.53 30.80 -5.74
C PRO A 797 -11.48 30.22 -4.78
N ASP A 798 -10.20 30.57 -4.98
CA ASP A 798 -9.08 30.09 -4.15
C ASP A 798 -9.25 30.45 -2.67
N SER A 799 -9.69 31.68 -2.39
CA SER A 799 -9.92 32.17 -1.03
C SER A 799 -11.01 31.38 -0.31
N GLU A 800 -12.10 31.05 -1.00
CA GLU A 800 -13.22 30.28 -0.45
C GLU A 800 -12.85 28.81 -0.25
N ALA A 801 -12.10 28.23 -1.19
CA ALA A 801 -11.59 26.87 -1.09
C ALA A 801 -10.64 26.71 0.12
N ASP A 802 -9.77 27.70 0.36
CA ASP A 802 -8.88 27.73 1.51
C ASP A 802 -9.63 27.93 2.83
N GLN A 803 -10.61 28.85 2.87
CA GLN A 803 -11.44 29.06 4.07
C GLN A 803 -12.25 27.82 4.43
N THR A 804 -12.87 27.16 3.45
CA THR A 804 -13.65 25.94 3.64
C THR A 804 -12.76 24.79 4.11
N SER A 805 -11.56 24.66 3.53
CA SER A 805 -10.58 23.67 3.97
C SER A 805 -10.08 23.93 5.38
N GLN A 806 -9.79 25.18 5.74
CA GLN A 806 -9.40 25.56 7.11
C GLN A 806 -10.52 25.26 8.12
N ARG A 807 -11.78 25.57 7.77
CA ARG A 807 -12.96 25.25 8.59
C ARG A 807 -13.04 23.76 8.88
N LEU A 808 -12.88 22.92 7.85
CA LEU A 808 -12.88 21.47 8.02
C LEU A 808 -11.78 20.99 8.97
N TYR A 809 -10.54 21.44 8.80
CA TYR A 809 -9.45 21.03 9.69
C TYR A 809 -9.65 21.52 11.13
N LYS A 810 -10.24 22.71 11.30
CA LYS A 810 -10.59 23.25 12.62
C LYS A 810 -11.68 22.42 13.30
N GLU A 811 -12.74 22.03 12.60
CA GLU A 811 -13.83 21.20 13.17
C GLU A 811 -13.40 19.75 13.42
N THR A 812 -12.50 19.22 12.58
CA THR A 812 -12.05 17.83 12.68
C THR A 812 -10.80 17.66 13.56
N LYS A 813 -9.64 18.18 13.14
CA LYS A 813 -8.40 18.07 13.94
C LYS A 813 -8.45 18.95 15.18
N GLY A 814 -9.11 20.10 15.12
CA GLY A 814 -9.15 21.07 16.22
C GLY A 814 -8.08 22.15 16.11
N THR A 815 -7.85 22.84 17.22
CA THR A 815 -6.85 23.91 17.34
C THR A 815 -5.56 23.36 17.95
N LYS A 816 -4.41 23.61 17.31
CA LYS A 816 -3.10 23.21 17.85
C LYS A 816 -2.65 24.19 18.93
N THR A 817 -2.39 23.70 20.14
CA THR A 817 -2.04 24.48 21.33
C THR A 817 -0.75 23.94 21.96
N LYS A 818 0.09 24.80 22.53
CA LYS A 818 1.28 24.39 23.31
C LYS A 818 1.17 24.97 24.71
N HIS A 819 1.16 24.13 25.74
CA HIS A 819 1.13 24.56 27.13
C HIS A 819 1.72 23.49 28.06
N SER A 820 2.84 23.82 28.71
CA SER A 820 3.66 22.87 29.49
C SER A 820 2.94 22.21 30.67
N LEU A 821 1.93 22.87 31.27
CA LEU A 821 1.13 22.26 32.35
C LEU A 821 0.39 20.98 31.95
N PHE A 822 0.14 20.78 30.65
CA PHE A 822 -0.59 19.62 30.16
C PHE A 822 0.30 18.66 29.37
N HIS A 823 1.19 19.22 28.54
CA HIS A 823 2.03 18.44 27.63
C HIS A 823 3.21 19.28 27.12
N ASP A 824 4.40 18.68 27.01
CA ASP A 824 5.62 19.38 26.59
C ASP A 824 5.62 19.76 25.11
N ARG A 825 4.88 19.01 24.30
CA ARG A 825 4.75 19.20 22.85
C ARG A 825 3.40 19.83 22.50
N PRO A 826 3.31 20.57 21.38
CA PRO A 826 2.03 21.04 20.87
C PRO A 826 1.05 19.88 20.64
N PHE A 827 -0.21 20.07 21.00
CA PHE A 827 -1.28 19.09 20.88
C PHE A 827 -2.55 19.73 20.30
N TRP A 828 -3.40 18.92 19.71
CA TRP A 828 -4.70 19.29 19.15
C TRP A 828 -5.79 19.27 20.21
N ARG A 829 -6.73 20.23 20.16
CA ARG A 829 -7.92 20.24 21.02
C ARG A 829 -9.19 20.75 20.35
N GLY A 830 -10.33 20.28 20.85
CA GLY A 830 -11.67 20.77 20.50
C GLY A 830 -12.26 20.28 19.17
N GLY A 831 -11.53 19.47 18.40
CA GLY A 831 -12.03 18.85 17.18
C GLY A 831 -12.52 17.40 17.39
N THR A 832 -13.31 16.88 16.45
CA THR A 832 -13.83 15.50 16.50
C THR A 832 -12.74 14.42 16.51
N GLU A 833 -11.53 14.75 16.06
CA GLU A 833 -10.43 13.81 15.85
C GLU A 833 -9.17 14.20 16.62
N SER A 834 -9.24 15.22 17.49
CA SER A 834 -8.09 15.71 18.27
C SER A 834 -7.40 14.58 19.03
N PHE A 835 -8.17 13.70 19.69
CA PHE A 835 -7.67 12.55 20.43
C PHE A 835 -6.84 11.59 19.56
N VAL A 836 -7.31 11.30 18.35
CA VAL A 836 -6.61 10.38 17.41
C VAL A 836 -5.34 11.03 16.89
N PHE A 837 -5.40 12.28 16.42
CA PHE A 837 -4.20 12.95 15.87
C PHE A 837 -3.12 13.19 16.91
N ASN A 838 -3.47 13.45 18.17
CA ASN A 838 -2.50 13.55 19.24
C ASN A 838 -1.73 12.24 19.43
N LYS A 839 -2.44 11.11 19.47
CA LYS A 839 -1.80 9.80 19.61
C LYS A 839 -1.02 9.37 18.37
N LEU A 840 -1.50 9.69 17.17
CA LEU A 840 -0.76 9.43 15.93
C LEU A 840 0.52 10.29 15.82
N GLU A 841 0.47 11.56 16.23
CA GLU A 841 1.66 12.42 16.29
C GLU A 841 2.64 11.94 17.38
N GLU A 842 2.15 11.49 18.53
CA GLU A 842 2.98 10.91 19.60
C GLU A 842 3.70 9.65 19.09
N PHE A 843 2.96 8.74 18.45
CA PHE A 843 3.48 7.54 17.82
C PHE A 843 4.54 7.87 16.77
N ALA A 844 4.23 8.82 15.87
CA ALA A 844 5.13 9.24 14.81
C ALA A 844 6.37 9.97 15.35
N ASN A 845 6.39 10.45 16.59
CA ASN A 845 7.56 11.10 17.18
C ASN A 845 8.42 10.18 18.05
N GLN A 846 8.07 8.90 18.20
CA GLN A 846 8.96 7.93 18.85
C GLN A 846 10.27 7.80 18.08
N ASP A 847 11.35 7.42 18.77
CA ASP A 847 12.62 7.15 18.11
C ASP A 847 12.54 5.89 17.24
N LEU A 848 11.91 4.85 17.79
CA LEU A 848 11.67 3.57 17.13
C LEU A 848 10.16 3.20 17.11
N PRO A 849 9.35 3.81 16.23
CA PRO A 849 7.93 3.47 16.07
C PRO A 849 7.72 1.99 15.78
N ARG A 850 6.77 1.36 16.49
CA ARG A 850 6.37 -0.04 16.33
C ARG A 850 4.86 -0.17 16.24
N THR A 851 4.36 -1.04 15.36
CA THR A 851 2.91 -1.27 15.28
C THR A 851 2.35 -1.77 16.61
N PRO A 852 1.12 -1.36 16.98
CA PRO A 852 0.57 -1.61 18.31
C PRO A 852 0.29 -3.09 18.61
N VAL A 853 0.11 -3.92 17.58
CA VAL A 853 -0.35 -5.32 17.74
C VAL A 853 0.80 -6.32 17.62
N LEU A 854 1.45 -6.39 16.45
CA LEU A 854 2.56 -7.34 16.23
C LEU A 854 3.94 -6.75 16.61
N GLY A 855 4.01 -5.46 16.98
CA GLY A 855 5.26 -4.82 17.37
C GLY A 855 6.25 -4.63 16.21
N ALA A 856 5.78 -4.61 14.96
CA ALA A 856 6.64 -4.46 13.79
C ALA A 856 7.20 -3.03 13.71
N GLY A 857 8.52 -2.90 13.60
CA GLY A 857 9.23 -1.62 13.55
C GLY A 857 9.19 -0.94 12.18
N ILE A 858 9.36 0.39 12.19
CA ILE A 858 9.55 1.17 10.95
C ILE A 858 10.94 0.93 10.34
N THR A 859 11.03 1.03 9.02
CA THR A 859 12.31 1.01 8.28
C THR A 859 13.32 2.02 8.86
N GLU A 860 14.61 1.66 8.84
CA GLU A 860 15.71 2.52 9.29
C GLU A 860 15.68 3.89 8.64
N ALA A 861 15.36 3.95 7.34
CA ALA A 861 15.27 5.19 6.58
C ALA A 861 14.25 6.22 7.12
N LEU A 862 13.34 5.80 7.99
CA LEU A 862 12.30 6.65 8.60
C LEU A 862 12.37 6.69 10.13
N ARG A 863 13.46 6.20 10.74
CA ARG A 863 13.71 6.36 12.17
C ARG A 863 14.03 7.82 12.48
N ARG A 864 13.62 8.28 13.67
CA ARG A 864 13.73 9.70 14.05
C ARG A 864 15.19 10.18 14.06
N GLU A 865 16.10 9.30 14.47
CA GLU A 865 17.54 9.53 14.62
C GLU A 865 18.25 9.90 13.31
N TYR A 866 17.73 9.49 12.15
CA TYR A 866 18.33 9.75 10.84
C TYR A 866 17.60 10.83 10.03
N LEU A 867 16.54 11.42 10.60
CA LEU A 867 15.72 12.43 9.94
C LEU A 867 15.95 13.82 10.53
N THR A 868 15.85 14.84 9.68
CA THR A 868 15.76 16.24 10.11
C THR A 868 14.53 16.46 11.01
N LEU A 869 14.56 17.51 11.85
CA LEU A 869 13.47 17.82 12.77
C LEU A 869 12.14 18.02 11.99
N ASN A 870 11.13 17.23 12.32
CA ASN A 870 9.83 17.14 11.62
C ASN A 870 9.87 16.60 10.17
N GLY A 871 11.02 16.08 9.72
CA GLY A 871 11.16 15.43 8.42
C GLY A 871 10.20 14.24 8.27
N PHE A 872 9.49 14.19 7.14
CA PHE A 872 8.62 13.08 6.75
C PHE A 872 7.51 12.68 7.76
N MET A 873 7.09 13.57 8.67
CA MET A 873 6.03 13.29 9.65
C MET A 873 4.74 12.71 9.05
N PRO A 874 4.20 13.25 7.93
CA PRO A 874 3.02 12.64 7.29
C PRO A 874 3.25 11.18 6.84
N SER A 875 4.47 10.84 6.38
CA SER A 875 4.82 9.48 5.99
C SER A 875 4.84 8.54 7.20
N ARG A 876 5.33 9.00 8.36
CA ARG A 876 5.40 8.21 9.60
C ARG A 876 4.01 7.97 10.21
N ILE A 877 3.14 9.00 10.19
CA ILE A 877 1.73 8.88 10.62
C ILE A 877 1.00 7.88 9.72
N ASN A 878 1.15 8.01 8.40
CA ASN A 878 0.54 7.10 7.44
C ASN A 878 1.05 5.66 7.63
N TRP A 879 2.35 5.51 7.89
CA TRP A 879 2.95 4.20 8.17
C TRP A 879 2.31 3.51 9.38
N ALA A 880 2.05 4.23 10.48
CA ALA A 880 1.45 3.67 11.68
C ALA A 880 0.13 2.92 11.40
N ILE A 881 -0.77 3.54 10.64
CA ILE A 881 -2.08 2.98 10.30
C ILE A 881 -1.95 1.88 9.25
N GLN A 882 -1.25 2.16 8.13
CA GLN A 882 -1.16 1.21 7.02
C GLN A 882 -0.41 -0.07 7.40
N SER A 883 0.67 0.06 8.17
CA SER A 883 1.46 -1.06 8.68
C SER A 883 0.64 -1.88 9.69
N SER A 884 -0.19 -1.24 10.50
CA SER A 884 -1.15 -1.95 11.36
C SER A 884 -2.23 -2.68 10.54
N GLY A 885 -2.65 -2.15 9.40
CA GLY A 885 -3.52 -2.89 8.46
C GLY A 885 -2.86 -4.17 7.92
N VAL A 886 -1.54 -4.18 7.74
CA VAL A 886 -0.79 -5.39 7.36
C VAL A 886 -0.75 -6.41 8.52
N ASP A 887 -0.59 -5.94 9.77
CA ASP A 887 -0.69 -6.82 10.94
C ASP A 887 -2.05 -7.52 11.01
N TYR A 888 -3.12 -6.80 10.70
CA TYR A 888 -4.48 -7.35 10.60
C TYR A 888 -4.54 -8.47 9.56
N LEU A 889 -4.04 -8.22 8.35
CA LEU A 889 -4.02 -9.23 7.29
C LEU A 889 -3.22 -10.48 7.70
N HIS A 890 -2.07 -10.30 8.35
CA HIS A 890 -1.25 -11.43 8.80
C HIS A 890 -1.97 -12.28 9.86
N LEU A 891 -2.59 -11.64 10.85
CA LEU A 891 -3.39 -12.33 11.87
C LEU A 891 -4.54 -13.11 11.23
N LEU A 892 -5.25 -12.50 10.28
CA LEU A 892 -6.38 -13.12 9.59
C LEU A 892 -5.93 -14.36 8.79
N ILE A 893 -4.83 -14.27 8.04
CA ILE A 893 -4.26 -15.38 7.27
C ILE A 893 -3.86 -16.55 8.19
N ILE A 894 -3.21 -16.25 9.32
CA ILE A 894 -2.73 -17.29 10.23
C ILE A 894 -3.86 -17.95 11.03
N ALA A 895 -4.87 -17.18 11.45
CA ALA A 895 -6.09 -17.73 12.02
C ALA A 895 -6.81 -18.64 11.02
N MET A 896 -6.91 -18.21 9.76
CA MET A 896 -7.51 -19.01 8.70
C MET A 896 -6.72 -20.31 8.44
N GLU A 897 -5.40 -20.25 8.32
CA GLU A 897 -4.57 -21.45 8.14
C GLU A 897 -4.76 -22.44 9.30
N HIS A 898 -4.83 -21.93 10.54
CA HIS A 898 -5.10 -22.75 11.71
C HIS A 898 -6.46 -23.46 11.61
N LEU A 899 -7.53 -22.71 11.30
CA LEU A 899 -8.89 -23.25 11.22
C LEU A 899 -9.04 -24.23 10.06
N ILE A 900 -8.47 -23.92 8.88
CA ILE A 900 -8.44 -24.79 7.71
C ILE A 900 -7.78 -26.13 8.07
N THR A 901 -6.61 -26.09 8.73
CA THR A 901 -5.87 -27.28 9.14
C THR A 901 -6.62 -28.06 10.22
N ARG A 902 -7.12 -27.36 11.26
CA ARG A 902 -7.83 -27.95 12.40
C ARG A 902 -9.08 -28.72 11.96
N PHE A 903 -9.85 -28.14 11.03
CA PHE A 903 -11.10 -28.72 10.55
C PHE A 903 -10.97 -29.50 9.24
N ARG A 904 -9.75 -29.62 8.69
CA ARG A 904 -9.43 -30.31 7.43
C ARG A 904 -10.23 -29.78 6.24
N LEU A 905 -10.39 -28.46 6.19
CA LEU A 905 -11.10 -27.79 5.12
C LEU A 905 -10.24 -27.77 3.85
N SER A 906 -10.85 -28.01 2.70
CA SER A 906 -10.17 -27.91 1.41
C SER A 906 -10.24 -26.47 0.90
N ALA A 907 -9.31 -25.64 1.35
CA ALA A 907 -9.20 -24.24 0.98
C ALA A 907 -7.73 -23.84 0.76
N ARG A 908 -7.49 -22.93 -0.19
CA ARG A 908 -6.18 -22.33 -0.48
C ARG A 908 -6.35 -20.83 -0.64
N LEU A 909 -5.42 -20.03 -0.11
CA LEU A 909 -5.42 -18.58 -0.34
C LEU A 909 -5.23 -18.30 -1.84
N ALA A 910 -6.20 -17.63 -2.46
CA ALA A 910 -6.17 -17.31 -3.88
C ALA A 910 -5.43 -15.99 -4.12
N ILE A 911 -5.89 -14.91 -3.48
CA ILE A 911 -5.26 -13.59 -3.54
C ILE A 911 -5.75 -12.71 -2.39
N THR A 912 -4.93 -11.71 -2.04
CA THR A 912 -5.27 -10.60 -1.16
C THR A 912 -5.13 -9.30 -1.95
N VAL A 913 -6.17 -8.47 -2.06
CA VAL A 913 -6.14 -7.20 -2.80
C VAL A 913 -6.57 -6.07 -1.87
N HIS A 914 -5.63 -5.24 -1.43
CA HIS A 914 -5.88 -4.24 -0.38
C HIS A 914 -6.38 -4.90 0.91
N ASP A 915 -7.63 -4.69 1.27
CA ASP A 915 -8.40 -5.24 2.39
C ASP A 915 -9.27 -6.45 1.98
N GLU A 916 -9.34 -6.79 0.70
CA GLU A 916 -10.05 -7.96 0.19
C GLU A 916 -9.19 -9.23 0.37
N ILE A 917 -9.76 -10.27 0.99
CA ILE A 917 -9.14 -11.60 1.10
C ILE A 917 -10.03 -12.65 0.44
N ARG A 918 -9.47 -13.47 -0.45
CA ARG A 918 -10.21 -14.48 -1.20
C ARG A 918 -9.49 -15.84 -1.15
N TYR A 919 -10.26 -16.88 -0.82
CA TYR A 919 -9.81 -18.27 -0.79
C TYR A 919 -10.49 -19.05 -1.90
N LEU A 920 -9.74 -19.94 -2.56
CA LEU A 920 -10.29 -20.96 -3.44
C LEU A 920 -10.67 -22.18 -2.60
N VAL A 921 -11.94 -22.59 -2.66
CA VAL A 921 -12.53 -23.57 -1.75
C VAL A 921 -13.30 -24.63 -2.54
N LYS A 922 -13.24 -25.91 -2.13
CA LYS A 922 -14.17 -26.91 -2.68
C LYS A 922 -15.60 -26.59 -2.28
N ASP A 923 -16.56 -26.64 -3.21
CA ASP A 923 -17.95 -26.21 -2.98
C ASP A 923 -18.58 -26.85 -1.73
N MET A 924 -18.28 -28.13 -1.46
CA MET A 924 -18.74 -28.85 -0.26
C MET A 924 -18.33 -28.21 1.09
N HIS A 925 -17.29 -27.36 1.12
CA HIS A 925 -16.78 -26.71 2.32
C HIS A 925 -17.06 -25.20 2.37
N LYS A 926 -17.80 -24.62 1.42
CA LYS A 926 -17.94 -23.16 1.28
C LYS A 926 -18.46 -22.46 2.55
N TYR A 927 -19.56 -22.96 3.14
CA TYR A 927 -20.13 -22.39 4.36
C TYR A 927 -19.23 -22.60 5.59
N HIS A 928 -18.49 -23.72 5.64
CA HIS A 928 -17.54 -23.98 6.72
C HIS A 928 -16.34 -23.03 6.67
N VAL A 929 -15.83 -22.74 5.47
CA VAL A 929 -14.76 -21.76 5.27
C VAL A 929 -15.25 -20.35 5.51
N ALA A 930 -16.49 -20.02 5.12
CA ALA A 930 -17.11 -18.74 5.48
C ALA A 930 -17.17 -18.56 7.01
N MET A 931 -17.55 -19.61 7.74
CA MET A 931 -17.57 -19.57 9.21
C MET A 931 -16.17 -19.43 9.80
N ALA A 932 -15.18 -20.14 9.26
CA ALA A 932 -13.79 -19.98 9.67
C ALA A 932 -13.30 -18.53 9.47
N LEU A 933 -13.71 -17.89 8.38
CA LEU A 933 -13.36 -16.50 8.09
C LEU A 933 -14.01 -15.52 9.08
N GLN A 934 -15.26 -15.74 9.49
CA GLN A 934 -15.90 -14.95 10.56
C GLN A 934 -15.15 -15.08 11.89
N ILE A 935 -14.79 -16.31 12.28
CA ILE A 935 -14.05 -16.56 13.53
C ILE A 935 -12.65 -15.93 13.47
N ALA A 936 -11.95 -16.05 12.33
CA ALA A 936 -10.65 -15.45 12.13
C ALA A 936 -10.68 -13.92 12.26
N ASN A 937 -11.72 -13.27 11.73
CA ASN A 937 -11.93 -11.82 11.87
C ASN A 937 -12.25 -11.42 13.31
N LEU A 938 -13.10 -12.17 13.99
CA LEU A 938 -13.42 -11.97 15.41
C LEU A 938 -12.14 -12.02 16.26
N TRP A 939 -11.33 -13.08 16.14
CA TRP A 939 -10.06 -13.20 16.86
C TRP A 939 -9.09 -12.07 16.53
N THR A 940 -8.99 -11.70 15.25
CA THR A 940 -8.12 -10.61 14.81
C THR A 940 -8.53 -9.28 15.44
N ARG A 941 -9.83 -8.92 15.40
CA ARG A 941 -10.30 -7.67 16.00
C ARG A 941 -10.21 -7.66 17.52
N ALA A 942 -10.49 -8.79 18.16
CA ALA A 942 -10.34 -8.93 19.59
C ALA A 942 -8.87 -8.78 20.02
N MET A 943 -7.92 -9.31 19.24
CA MET A 943 -6.48 -9.15 19.49
C MET A 943 -6.05 -7.68 19.40
N PHE A 944 -6.52 -6.95 18.38
CA PHE A 944 -6.32 -5.51 18.29
C PHE A 944 -6.88 -4.77 19.50
N SER A 945 -8.09 -5.12 19.94
CA SER A 945 -8.72 -4.49 21.11
C SER A 945 -7.94 -4.74 22.40
N GLN A 946 -7.53 -6.00 22.64
CA GLN A 946 -6.75 -6.38 23.82
C GLN A 946 -5.39 -5.65 23.86
N GLN A 947 -4.69 -5.57 22.73
CA GLN A 947 -3.40 -4.85 22.64
C GLN A 947 -3.52 -3.32 22.82
N MET A 948 -4.74 -2.78 22.66
CA MET A 948 -5.05 -1.38 22.90
C MET A 948 -5.53 -1.12 24.35
N GLY A 949 -5.60 -2.17 25.18
CA GLY A 949 -6.04 -2.09 26.57
C GLY A 949 -7.56 -2.14 26.75
N ILE A 950 -8.30 -2.69 25.77
CA ILE A 950 -9.76 -2.81 25.81
C ILE A 950 -10.16 -4.28 25.71
N GLU A 951 -10.65 -4.86 26.81
CA GLU A 951 -11.08 -6.28 26.88
C GLU A 951 -12.57 -6.47 26.54
N ASP A 952 -13.01 -5.83 25.46
CA ASP A 952 -14.33 -6.02 24.89
C ASP A 952 -14.30 -5.76 23.39
N LEU A 953 -15.37 -6.08 22.67
CA LEU A 953 -15.46 -5.81 21.24
C LEU A 953 -16.91 -5.50 20.83
N PRO A 954 -17.15 -4.46 20.01
CA PRO A 954 -18.48 -4.19 19.47
C PRO A 954 -18.95 -5.29 18.52
N GLN A 955 -20.21 -5.69 18.62
CA GLN A 955 -20.79 -6.71 17.73
C GLN A 955 -20.78 -6.26 16.27
N SER A 956 -21.01 -4.96 16.01
CA SER A 956 -21.09 -4.38 14.66
C SER A 956 -19.82 -4.56 13.83
N CYS A 957 -18.66 -4.61 14.48
CA CYS A 957 -17.38 -4.77 13.80
C CYS A 957 -16.81 -6.18 13.92
N ALA A 958 -17.25 -6.98 14.91
CA ALA A 958 -16.76 -8.32 15.18
C ALA A 958 -16.88 -9.29 14.00
N TYR A 959 -17.93 -9.13 13.19
CA TYR A 959 -18.23 -9.98 12.04
C TYR A 959 -18.16 -9.17 10.74
N PHE A 960 -17.82 -9.84 9.64
CA PHE A 960 -17.98 -9.23 8.32
C PHE A 960 -19.45 -8.93 8.04
N SER A 961 -19.73 -7.80 7.38
CA SER A 961 -21.09 -7.45 6.96
C SER A 961 -21.73 -8.56 6.14
N ALA A 962 -20.96 -9.15 5.22
CA ALA A 962 -21.31 -10.37 4.50
C ALA A 962 -20.04 -11.09 4.02
N ILE A 963 -20.15 -12.38 3.76
CA ILE A 963 -19.11 -13.17 3.09
C ILE A 963 -19.61 -13.51 1.68
N ASP A 964 -18.75 -13.25 0.70
CA ASP A 964 -19.03 -13.53 -0.69
C ASP A 964 -18.60 -14.94 -1.05
N ILE A 965 -19.49 -15.65 -1.74
CA ILE A 965 -19.30 -16.99 -2.28
C ILE A 965 -19.64 -16.93 -3.77
N ASP A 966 -18.64 -17.11 -4.63
CA ASP A 966 -18.81 -16.88 -6.07
C ASP A 966 -17.98 -17.85 -6.93
N SER A 967 -18.44 -18.09 -8.16
CA SER A 967 -17.70 -18.83 -9.18
C SER A 967 -16.63 -17.98 -9.88
N VAL A 968 -16.73 -16.65 -9.79
CA VAL A 968 -15.77 -15.71 -10.37
C VAL A 968 -15.22 -14.76 -9.32
N LEU A 969 -14.03 -14.21 -9.56
CA LEU A 969 -13.46 -13.19 -8.68
C LEU A 969 -14.03 -11.81 -9.04
N ARG A 970 -14.85 -11.20 -8.16
CA ARG A 970 -15.30 -9.80 -8.30
C ARG A 970 -15.48 -9.14 -6.95
N LYS A 971 -15.72 -7.82 -6.96
CA LYS A 971 -15.82 -7.05 -5.72
C LYS A 971 -17.11 -7.39 -4.96
N GLU A 972 -18.25 -7.21 -5.62
CA GLU A 972 -19.57 -7.55 -5.09
C GLU A 972 -20.16 -8.63 -5.98
N VAL A 973 -20.79 -9.65 -5.37
CA VAL A 973 -21.28 -10.84 -6.08
C VAL A 973 -22.45 -10.57 -7.01
N ASP A 974 -23.13 -9.44 -6.88
CA ASP A 974 -24.27 -9.05 -7.71
C ASP A 974 -23.86 -8.21 -8.94
N MET A 975 -22.58 -7.82 -9.05
CA MET A 975 -22.10 -7.06 -10.20
C MET A 975 -22.19 -7.87 -11.49
N ASP A 976 -22.97 -7.38 -12.45
CA ASP A 976 -23.14 -7.98 -13.78
C ASP A 976 -21.83 -8.07 -14.61
N CYS A 977 -20.80 -7.30 -14.23
CA CYS A 977 -19.52 -7.17 -14.92
C CYS A 977 -19.65 -6.82 -16.41
N ILE A 978 -20.68 -6.06 -16.79
CA ILE A 978 -20.86 -5.61 -18.17
C ILE A 978 -19.83 -4.52 -18.51
N THR A 979 -19.11 -4.72 -19.61
CA THR A 979 -18.14 -3.78 -20.18
C THR A 979 -18.19 -3.80 -21.71
N PRO A 980 -17.50 -2.90 -22.43
CA PRO A 980 -17.49 -2.91 -23.89
C PRO A 980 -16.95 -4.23 -24.48
N SER A 981 -16.01 -4.89 -23.81
CA SER A 981 -15.45 -6.18 -24.23
C SER A 981 -16.26 -7.38 -23.73
N GLN A 982 -17.06 -7.22 -22.66
CA GLN A 982 -17.92 -8.25 -22.08
C GLN A 982 -19.38 -7.74 -22.00
N PRO A 983 -20.17 -7.86 -23.07
CA PRO A 983 -21.56 -7.39 -23.08
C PRO A 983 -22.50 -8.33 -22.30
N ASN A 984 -22.13 -9.61 -22.17
CA ASN A 984 -22.97 -10.62 -21.53
C ASN A 984 -22.81 -10.56 -20.00
N PRO A 985 -23.90 -10.40 -19.24
CA PRO A 985 -23.84 -10.32 -17.79
C PRO A 985 -23.40 -11.65 -17.19
N ILE A 986 -22.57 -11.58 -16.15
CA ILE A 986 -22.17 -12.74 -15.35
C ILE A 986 -23.23 -12.97 -14.25
N PRO A 987 -23.78 -14.19 -14.10
CA PRO A 987 -24.78 -14.50 -13.07
C PRO A 987 -24.28 -14.12 -11.67
N PRO A 988 -25.17 -13.66 -10.77
CA PRO A 988 -24.77 -13.27 -9.43
C PRO A 988 -24.32 -14.47 -8.58
N GLY A 989 -23.38 -14.24 -7.66
CA GLY A 989 -22.99 -15.18 -6.62
C GLY A 989 -23.89 -15.07 -5.39
N GLU A 990 -23.44 -15.67 -4.29
CA GLU A 990 -24.12 -15.66 -2.99
C GLU A 990 -23.36 -14.75 -2.02
N SER A 991 -24.06 -13.81 -1.37
CA SER A 991 -23.49 -13.00 -0.27
C SER A 991 -24.27 -13.32 1.00
N ILE A 992 -23.57 -13.82 2.02
CA ILE A 992 -24.18 -14.38 3.21
C ILE A 992 -23.72 -13.64 4.47
N ASN A 993 -24.65 -13.10 5.25
CA ASN A 993 -24.34 -12.48 6.54
C ASN A 993 -24.22 -13.54 7.66
N MET A 994 -23.80 -13.12 8.85
CA MET A 994 -23.56 -14.04 9.97
C MET A 994 -24.81 -14.84 10.37
N THR A 995 -25.98 -14.21 10.43
CA THR A 995 -27.24 -14.88 10.82
C THR A 995 -27.65 -15.91 9.77
N GLN A 996 -27.62 -15.53 8.50
CA GLN A 996 -27.91 -16.43 7.37
C GLN A 996 -26.93 -17.59 7.32
N LEU A 997 -25.65 -17.36 7.63
CA LEU A 997 -24.62 -18.39 7.67
C LEU A 997 -24.88 -19.41 8.77
N LEU A 998 -25.25 -18.96 9.97
CA LEU A 998 -25.64 -19.85 11.07
C LEU A 998 -26.87 -20.69 10.69
N ASP A 999 -27.86 -20.10 10.02
CA ASP A 999 -29.04 -20.83 9.54
C ASP A 999 -28.69 -21.84 8.44
N ALA A 1000 -27.80 -21.48 7.51
CA ALA A 1000 -27.31 -22.38 6.47
C ALA A 1000 -26.55 -23.57 7.06
N LEU A 1001 -25.75 -23.35 8.11
CA LEU A 1001 -25.03 -24.42 8.82
C LEU A 1001 -25.96 -25.32 9.64
N LYS A 1002 -27.05 -24.78 10.21
CA LYS A 1002 -28.08 -25.58 10.90
C LYS A 1002 -28.89 -26.45 9.93
N LYS A 1003 -29.20 -25.94 8.74
CA LYS A 1003 -29.92 -26.66 7.68
C LYS A 1003 -29.02 -27.66 6.94
N GLY A 1004 -27.72 -27.38 6.87
CA GLY A 1004 -26.72 -28.25 6.28
C GLY A 1004 -26.43 -29.48 7.14
N ASN A 1005 -25.97 -30.56 6.51
CA ASN A 1005 -25.69 -31.84 7.16
C ASN A 1005 -24.52 -31.71 8.18
N THR A 1006 -24.86 -31.37 9.42
CA THR A 1006 -23.98 -31.20 10.61
C THR A 1006 -23.09 -32.42 10.91
N ALA A 1007 -23.35 -33.56 10.27
CA ALA A 1007 -22.56 -34.77 10.35
C ALA A 1007 -21.08 -34.59 9.94
N PHE A 1008 -20.75 -33.64 9.06
CA PHE A 1008 -19.35 -33.40 8.64
C PHE A 1008 -18.49 -32.84 9.78
N PHE A 1009 -19.00 -31.84 10.51
CA PHE A 1009 -18.27 -31.22 11.62
C PHE A 1009 -18.14 -32.19 12.80
N GLN A 1010 -19.18 -32.95 13.13
CA GLN A 1010 -19.13 -33.99 14.15
C GLN A 1010 -18.12 -35.10 13.79
N LYS A 1011 -18.06 -35.55 12.53
CA LYS A 1011 -17.06 -36.51 12.05
C LYS A 1011 -15.64 -35.94 12.01
N SER A 1012 -15.46 -34.66 11.68
CA SER A 1012 -14.15 -34.00 11.64
C SER A 1012 -13.59 -33.78 13.06
N LEU A 1013 -14.43 -33.32 13.99
CA LEU A 1013 -14.13 -33.22 15.43
C LEU A 1013 -13.79 -34.60 16.03
N ALA A 1014 -14.52 -35.65 15.66
CA ALA A 1014 -14.31 -37.01 16.16
C ALA A 1014 -12.99 -37.66 15.72
N ARG A 1015 -12.35 -37.17 14.63
CA ARG A 1015 -11.06 -37.69 14.13
C ARG A 1015 -9.83 -37.12 14.87
N GLY A 1016 -10.04 -36.33 15.92
CA GLY A 1016 -8.99 -35.75 16.76
C GLY A 1016 -8.22 -34.62 16.07
N HIS A 1017 -7.62 -33.76 16.89
CA HIS A 1017 -6.73 -32.70 16.42
C HIS A 1017 -5.52 -33.28 15.70
N HIS A 1018 -5.01 -32.58 14.68
CA HIS A 1018 -3.64 -32.81 14.25
C HIS A 1018 -2.76 -32.53 15.47
N LYS A 1019 -2.19 -33.58 16.06
CA LYS A 1019 -1.22 -33.44 17.15
C LYS A 1019 -0.02 -32.70 16.58
N LEU A 1020 0.32 -31.57 17.19
CA LEU A 1020 1.58 -30.90 16.92
C LEU A 1020 2.73 -31.73 17.48
N SER A 1021 3.97 -31.41 17.11
CA SER A 1021 5.09 -31.95 17.89
C SER A 1021 4.92 -31.48 19.34
N LYS A 1022 5.20 -32.37 20.29
CA LYS A 1022 5.11 -32.08 21.72
C LYS A 1022 5.89 -30.81 22.09
N ASP A 1023 7.05 -30.63 21.45
CA ASP A 1023 7.93 -29.47 21.61
C ASP A 1023 7.29 -28.13 21.25
N LEU A 1024 6.36 -28.09 20.28
CA LEU A 1024 5.65 -26.86 19.91
C LEU A 1024 4.49 -26.56 20.87
N GLU A 1025 3.84 -27.58 21.43
CA GLU A 1025 2.77 -27.39 22.42
C GLU A 1025 3.34 -26.94 23.78
N ASP A 1026 4.58 -27.33 24.08
CA ASP A 1026 5.31 -26.96 25.29
C ASP A 1026 6.15 -25.67 25.15
N ALA A 1027 6.13 -25.02 23.97
CA ALA A 1027 6.92 -23.82 23.70
C ALA A 1027 6.56 -22.69 24.69
N GLU A 1028 7.57 -22.22 25.44
CA GLU A 1028 7.40 -21.18 26.46
C GLU A 1028 7.02 -19.84 25.82
N TYR A 1029 5.92 -19.26 26.27
CA TYR A 1029 5.48 -17.92 25.87
C TYR A 1029 5.85 -16.92 26.96
N THR A 1030 6.63 -15.91 26.59
CA THR A 1030 6.90 -14.76 27.46
C THR A 1030 5.89 -13.65 27.15
N PRO A 1031 5.03 -13.26 28.10
CA PRO A 1031 4.09 -12.16 27.90
C PRO A 1031 4.79 -10.87 27.49
N ARG A 1032 4.29 -10.23 26.44
CA ARG A 1032 4.82 -8.96 25.92
C ARG A 1032 4.05 -7.80 26.55
N THR A 1033 4.73 -6.73 26.92
CA THR A 1033 4.07 -5.47 27.24
C THR A 1033 3.53 -4.85 25.94
N PRO A 1034 2.21 -4.58 25.84
CA PRO A 1034 1.63 -3.91 24.68
C PRO A 1034 2.32 -2.56 24.39
N VAL A 1035 2.53 -2.25 23.11
CA VAL A 1035 3.20 -1.00 22.69
C VAL A 1035 2.40 0.22 23.17
N MET A 1036 1.07 0.11 23.18
CA MET A 1036 0.21 1.19 23.66
C MET A 1036 0.35 1.42 25.16
N GLU A 1037 0.62 0.40 25.95
CA GLU A 1037 0.87 0.55 27.38
C GLU A 1037 2.19 1.28 27.63
N GLN A 1038 3.23 0.98 26.86
CA GLN A 1038 4.52 1.70 26.92
C GLN A 1038 4.39 3.19 26.57
N LEU A 1039 3.40 3.55 25.75
CA LEU A 1039 3.06 4.94 25.42
C LEU A 1039 2.15 5.60 26.43
N GLN A 1040 1.35 4.81 27.14
CA GLN A 1040 0.42 5.32 28.15
C GLN A 1040 1.14 5.45 29.49
N GLY A 1041 1.78 6.59 29.72
CA GLY A 1041 2.17 7.03 31.06
C GLY A 1041 0.94 7.39 31.90
N GLY A 1042 0.09 6.41 32.24
CA GLY A 1042 -1.17 6.61 32.96
C GLY A 1042 -2.20 7.51 32.24
N ALA A 1043 -3.46 7.46 32.65
CA ALA A 1043 -4.46 8.39 32.12
C ALA A 1043 -4.22 9.78 32.75
N ASN A 1044 -3.54 10.67 32.02
CA ASN A 1044 -3.45 12.08 32.41
C ASN A 1044 -4.81 12.76 32.15
N ILE A 1045 -5.73 12.63 33.11
CA ILE A 1045 -7.09 13.21 33.05
C ILE A 1045 -7.06 14.72 32.75
N PRO A 1046 -6.18 15.54 33.38
CA PRO A 1046 -6.03 16.95 32.99
C PRO A 1046 -5.71 17.15 31.51
N PHE A 1047 -4.84 16.32 30.93
CA PHE A 1047 -4.51 16.39 29.51
C PHE A 1047 -5.69 15.97 28.62
N LEU A 1048 -6.42 14.91 28.97
CA LEU A 1048 -7.63 14.52 28.23
C LEU A 1048 -8.71 15.60 28.27
N ARG A 1049 -8.89 16.28 29.42
CA ARG A 1049 -9.79 17.44 29.54
C ARG A 1049 -9.34 18.58 28.64
N ALA A 1050 -8.05 18.87 28.61
CA ALA A 1050 -7.49 19.90 27.73
C ALA A 1050 -7.64 19.58 26.24
N GLN A 1051 -7.57 18.31 25.84
CA GLN A 1051 -7.83 17.88 24.47
C GLN A 1051 -9.30 18.06 24.07
N ASN A 1052 -10.24 17.88 25.01
CA ASN A 1052 -11.66 18.11 24.74
C ASN A 1052 -12.02 19.60 24.70
N ALA A 1053 -11.30 20.42 25.48
CA ALA A 1053 -11.67 21.80 25.80
C ALA A 1053 -11.69 22.80 24.63
N ASP A 1054 -12.72 23.63 24.60
CA ASP A 1054 -12.75 24.84 23.78
C ASP A 1054 -11.86 25.96 24.36
N ASP A 1055 -11.82 27.12 23.71
CA ASP A 1055 -10.95 28.24 24.12
C ASP A 1055 -11.25 28.80 25.51
N GLU A 1056 -12.51 28.79 25.95
CA GLU A 1056 -12.91 29.30 27.26
C GLU A 1056 -12.64 28.26 28.35
N GLU A 1057 -13.05 27.03 28.12
CA GLU A 1057 -12.81 25.89 29.01
C GLU A 1057 -11.30 25.66 29.22
N PHE A 1058 -10.51 25.78 28.15
CA PHE A 1058 -9.06 25.62 28.24
C PHE A 1058 -8.43 26.67 29.15
N ARG A 1059 -8.88 27.93 29.08
CA ARG A 1059 -8.40 28.99 30.00
C ARG A 1059 -8.80 28.70 31.44
N LYS A 1060 -10.00 28.19 31.69
CA LYS A 1060 -10.45 27.78 33.03
C LYS A 1060 -9.60 26.64 33.58
N LEU A 1061 -9.35 25.59 32.78
CA LEU A 1061 -8.49 24.46 33.15
C LEU A 1061 -7.04 24.90 33.46
N VAL A 1062 -6.48 25.82 32.66
CA VAL A 1062 -5.17 26.42 32.94
C VAL A 1062 -5.18 27.11 34.30
N GLY A 1063 -6.23 27.88 34.61
CA GLY A 1063 -6.40 28.57 35.88
C GLY A 1063 -6.49 27.62 37.08
N GLU A 1064 -7.27 26.54 36.95
CA GLU A 1064 -7.42 25.50 37.97
C GLU A 1064 -6.10 24.80 38.28
N LEU A 1065 -5.38 24.36 37.25
CA LEU A 1065 -4.08 23.70 37.45
C LEU A 1065 -3.03 24.67 37.99
N LYS A 1066 -2.98 25.91 37.51
CA LYS A 1066 -2.08 26.92 38.08
C LYS A 1066 -2.33 27.12 39.58
N LYS A 1067 -3.60 27.17 40.02
CA LYS A 1067 -3.94 27.25 41.46
C LYS A 1067 -3.48 26.01 42.22
N LYS A 1068 -3.67 24.82 41.65
CA LYS A 1068 -3.23 23.54 42.24
C LYS A 1068 -1.70 23.42 42.38
N TYR A 1069 -0.94 23.92 41.41
CA TYR A 1069 0.53 23.89 41.41
C TYR A 1069 1.18 25.08 42.15
N MET A 1070 0.47 26.20 42.34
CA MET A 1070 0.97 27.37 43.07
C MET A 1070 0.61 27.36 44.58
N PHE A 1071 -0.38 26.58 45.01
CA PHE A 1071 -0.79 26.49 46.43
C PHE A 1071 -1.01 25.02 46.86
N PRO A 1072 0.05 24.29 47.30
CA PRO A 1072 -0.07 22.89 47.72
C PRO A 1072 -0.66 22.68 49.13
N GLU A 1073 -1.01 23.73 49.88
CA GLU A 1073 -1.51 23.62 51.25
C GLU A 1073 -2.89 24.24 51.39
N TYR A 1074 -3.89 23.38 51.68
CA TYR A 1074 -5.11 23.59 52.50
C TYR A 1074 -6.24 22.64 52.08
N GLN A 1075 -5.99 21.32 52.07
CA GLN A 1075 -7.06 20.32 52.23
C GLN A 1075 -6.53 19.14 53.06
N LYS A 1076 -6.30 19.37 54.35
CA LYS A 1076 -6.40 18.32 55.35
C LYS A 1076 -7.75 18.43 56.04
N ALA A 1077 -8.40 17.29 56.16
CA ALA A 1077 -9.74 17.07 56.69
C ALA A 1077 -9.95 17.64 58.09
N LYS A 1078 -11.20 18.00 58.39
CA LYS A 1078 -11.69 18.23 59.77
C LYS A 1078 -11.35 17.00 60.63
N PRO A 1079 -10.67 17.15 61.77
CA PRO A 1079 -10.54 16.07 62.74
C PRO A 1079 -11.80 15.98 63.60
N SER A 1080 -12.32 14.75 63.76
CA SER A 1080 -13.19 14.36 64.87
C SER A 1080 -12.40 14.45 66.18
N PRO A 1081 -13.01 14.87 67.31
CA PRO A 1081 -12.28 15.02 68.56
C PRO A 1081 -12.00 13.66 69.18
N VAL A 1082 -10.84 13.52 69.83
CA VAL A 1082 -10.65 12.96 71.19
C VAL A 1082 -9.14 12.81 71.45
N GLU A 1083 -8.71 13.58 72.46
CA GLU A 1083 -7.71 13.32 73.51
C GLU A 1083 -6.21 13.14 73.17
N ASP A 1084 -5.50 14.20 73.56
CA ASP A 1084 -4.42 14.21 74.55
C ASP A 1084 -2.95 13.96 74.17
N MET A 1085 -2.24 15.09 74.38
CA MET A 1085 -0.94 15.24 75.05
C MET A 1085 0.36 15.29 74.22
N ILE A 1086 0.85 16.55 74.07
CA ILE A 1086 2.15 17.08 74.57
C ILE A 1086 3.43 16.44 73.94
N TRP A 1087 4.46 17.12 73.39
CA TRP A 1087 5.00 18.47 73.54
C TRP A 1087 5.96 18.83 72.37
N ASN A 1088 5.93 20.10 71.98
CA ASN A 1088 7.00 21.02 71.53
C ASN A 1088 8.32 20.52 70.88
N ALA A 1089 8.59 21.07 69.69
CA ALA A 1089 9.93 21.48 69.25
C ALA A 1089 9.88 22.87 68.59
N PRO A 1090 10.82 23.79 68.88
CA PRO A 1090 11.07 24.98 68.06
C PRO A 1090 12.25 24.78 67.07
N PRO A 1091 12.42 25.71 66.10
CA PRO A 1091 12.87 25.41 64.73
C PRO A 1091 14.28 25.95 64.42
N VAL A 1092 14.98 25.37 63.43
CA VAL A 1092 16.12 26.08 62.78
C VAL A 1092 16.24 25.75 61.28
N VAL A 1093 15.87 26.76 60.50
CA VAL A 1093 16.51 27.34 59.29
C VAL A 1093 17.65 26.58 58.60
N ALA A 1094 17.45 26.41 57.30
CA ALA A 1094 18.41 25.94 56.30
C ALA A 1094 19.62 26.87 56.09
N LYS A 1095 20.80 26.28 55.85
CA LYS A 1095 21.83 26.88 54.98
C LYS A 1095 22.57 25.80 54.17
N THR A 1096 22.63 26.12 52.88
CA THR A 1096 23.43 25.62 51.75
C THR A 1096 24.89 25.28 52.07
N TYR A 1097 25.46 24.26 51.40
CA TYR A 1097 26.91 24.18 51.18
C TYR A 1097 27.29 23.48 49.87
N GLU A 1098 28.20 24.13 49.14
CA GLU A 1098 29.01 23.66 48.01
C GLU A 1098 30.17 22.77 48.46
N GLU A 1099 30.63 21.95 47.51
CA GLU A 1099 31.92 21.30 47.29
C GLU A 1099 32.98 21.26 48.42
N THR A 1100 33.46 20.04 48.73
CA THR A 1100 34.88 19.62 48.58
C THR A 1100 35.04 18.19 49.10
N HIS A 1101 35.66 17.32 48.30
CA HIS A 1101 36.10 15.99 48.71
C HIS A 1101 37.58 15.85 48.43
N GLU A 1102 38.38 15.71 49.48
CA GLU A 1102 39.68 15.05 49.43
C GLU A 1102 39.97 14.37 50.79
N ALA A 1103 40.77 13.30 50.71
CA ALA A 1103 41.51 12.62 51.77
C ALA A 1103 40.93 11.35 52.45
N VAL A 1104 41.57 10.23 52.08
CA VAL A 1104 42.30 9.24 52.91
C VAL A 1104 41.56 8.48 54.03
N SER A 1105 41.60 7.13 53.93
CA SER A 1105 41.84 6.14 55.03
C SER A 1105 41.26 4.77 54.63
N SER A 1106 42.06 3.84 54.08
CA SER A 1106 42.71 2.72 54.78
C SER A 1106 41.81 1.91 55.74
N SER A 1107 41.60 0.63 55.42
CA SER A 1107 42.19 -0.48 56.21
C SER A 1107 41.63 -1.86 55.83
N VAL A 1108 42.59 -2.76 55.71
CA VAL A 1108 42.54 -4.17 55.32
C VAL A 1108 42.14 -5.07 56.48
N LYS A 1109 41.48 -6.20 56.18
CA LYS A 1109 41.62 -7.55 56.77
C LYS A 1109 40.79 -8.49 55.90
N GLY A 1110 41.24 -9.60 55.33
CA GLY A 1110 42.43 -10.44 55.51
C GLY A 1110 42.00 -11.91 55.52
N GLN A 1111 42.81 -12.78 54.89
CA GLN A 1111 42.76 -14.27 54.83
C GLN A 1111 41.93 -14.91 53.69
N LYS A 1112 42.39 -15.96 52.99
CA LYS A 1112 43.68 -16.68 52.95
C LYS A 1112 43.74 -17.51 51.64
N TRP A 1113 44.97 -17.90 51.32
CA TRP A 1113 45.48 -18.54 50.10
C TRP A 1113 45.26 -20.06 49.98
N GLN A 1114 45.33 -20.57 48.73
CA GLN A 1114 46.09 -21.74 48.21
C GLN A 1114 45.27 -22.57 47.19
N SER A 1115 45.79 -23.21 46.13
CA SER A 1115 46.91 -23.00 45.20
C SER A 1115 46.89 -24.15 44.15
N LEU A 1116 47.04 -23.81 42.85
CA LEU A 1116 47.68 -24.56 41.74
C LEU A 1116 47.04 -25.86 41.16
N PRO A 1117 47.39 -26.31 39.91
CA PRO A 1117 48.30 -25.75 38.92
C PRO A 1117 47.78 -25.63 37.46
N THR A 1118 48.55 -24.85 36.72
CA THR A 1118 48.63 -24.60 35.28
C THR A 1118 49.08 -25.79 34.43
N ASN A 1119 48.61 -25.87 33.18
CA ASN A 1119 49.50 -26.08 32.02
C ASN A 1119 48.89 -25.52 30.72
N SER A 1120 49.60 -24.53 30.17
CA SER A 1120 49.49 -23.88 28.85
C SER A 1120 50.38 -24.66 27.83
N PRO A 1121 50.57 -24.34 26.51
CA PRO A 1121 50.45 -23.02 25.89
C PRO A 1121 50.07 -22.88 24.37
N HIS A 1122 49.79 -21.61 23.99
CA HIS A 1122 49.95 -20.90 22.69
C HIS A 1122 49.10 -21.34 21.46
N VAL A 1123 48.50 -20.47 20.61
CA VAL A 1123 48.95 -19.20 19.99
C VAL A 1123 47.76 -18.32 19.53
N LYS A 1124 47.79 -17.03 19.94
CA LYS A 1124 47.41 -15.73 19.32
C LYS A 1124 46.02 -15.46 18.71
N ARG A 1125 45.32 -14.49 19.34
CA ARG A 1125 44.38 -13.53 18.73
C ARG A 1125 44.93 -12.10 18.96
N PRO A 1126 44.75 -11.13 18.04
CA PRO A 1126 44.89 -9.71 18.37
C PRO A 1126 43.55 -9.03 18.69
N PHE A 1127 43.67 -8.10 19.63
CA PHE A 1127 42.71 -7.22 20.31
C PHE A 1127 42.32 -6.00 19.44
N ALA A 1128 41.07 -5.51 19.50
CA ALA A 1128 40.57 -4.40 20.33
C ALA A 1128 40.96 -2.97 19.88
N MET A 1129 39.94 -2.19 19.48
CA MET A 1129 39.94 -0.73 19.49
C MET A 1129 38.48 -0.26 19.64
N SER A 1130 38.04 -0.04 20.88
CA SER A 1130 36.84 0.77 21.16
C SER A 1130 36.83 1.19 22.63
N LEU A 1131 37.62 2.21 22.98
CA LEU A 1131 37.32 3.04 24.16
C LEU A 1131 38.01 4.41 24.17
N GLU A 1132 38.95 4.70 23.25
CA GLU A 1132 39.64 6.01 23.22
C GLU A 1132 38.88 7.12 22.47
N PHE A 1133 37.90 6.82 21.62
CA PHE A 1133 37.22 7.85 20.82
C PHE A 1133 36.12 8.64 21.58
N LYS A 1134 35.76 8.23 22.81
CA LYS A 1134 34.70 8.89 23.60
C LYS A 1134 35.22 9.96 24.57
N LEU A 1135 36.53 10.03 24.81
CA LEU A 1135 37.13 11.02 25.71
C LEU A 1135 37.67 12.25 24.96
N GLU A 1136 38.20 12.11 23.74
CA GLU A 1136 38.68 13.27 22.95
C GLU A 1136 37.58 14.22 22.45
N VAL A 1137 36.34 13.74 22.27
CA VAL A 1137 35.21 14.57 21.81
C VAL A 1137 34.61 15.41 22.94
N GLN A 1138 34.80 15.02 24.20
CA GLN A 1138 34.37 15.82 25.36
C GLN A 1138 35.37 16.93 25.72
N GLU A 1139 36.66 16.75 25.43
CA GLU A 1139 37.71 17.74 25.69
C GLU A 1139 37.74 18.87 24.64
N ALA A 1140 37.46 18.55 23.36
CA ALA A 1140 37.31 19.56 22.31
C ALA A 1140 36.10 20.50 22.52
N ARG A 1141 35.02 20.03 23.17
CA ARG A 1141 33.82 20.85 23.47
C ARG A 1141 34.00 21.79 24.67
N LYS A 1142 34.96 21.55 25.55
CA LYS A 1142 35.26 22.44 26.69
C LYS A 1142 36.14 23.63 26.29
N GLN A 1143 37.02 23.49 25.29
CA GLN A 1143 37.88 24.59 24.84
C GLN A 1143 37.17 25.62 23.94
N THR A 1144 36.07 25.29 23.26
CA THR A 1144 35.32 26.27 22.44
C THR A 1144 34.36 27.15 23.25
N ALA A 1145 34.11 26.82 24.53
CA ALA A 1145 33.19 27.55 25.40
C ALA A 1145 33.88 28.65 26.24
N GLN A 1146 35.22 28.72 26.25
CA GLN A 1146 35.98 29.66 27.09
C GLN A 1146 36.43 30.96 26.40
N LEU A 1147 36.10 31.17 25.12
CA LEU A 1147 36.45 32.38 24.36
C LEU A 1147 35.30 33.37 24.14
N ARG A 1148 34.19 33.22 24.86
CA ARG A 1148 33.06 34.18 24.81
C ARG A 1148 32.52 34.47 26.20
N ARG A 1149 33.23 35.33 26.95
CA ARG A 1149 32.65 36.23 27.96
C ARG A 1149 33.75 37.11 28.59
N SER A 1150 33.83 38.35 28.13
CA SER A 1150 34.26 39.50 28.94
C SER A 1150 33.81 40.81 28.26
N ASP A 1151 32.59 41.23 28.60
CA ASP A 1151 32.30 42.50 29.29
C ASP A 1151 32.53 43.87 28.61
N PRO A 1152 31.85 44.95 29.09
CA PRO A 1152 30.86 45.69 28.30
C PRO A 1152 31.18 47.19 28.17
N VAL A 1153 30.23 47.99 27.63
CA VAL A 1153 29.88 49.39 28.00
C VAL A 1153 29.74 50.40 26.82
N LYS A 1154 28.49 50.91 26.71
CA LYS A 1154 27.96 52.25 26.35
C LYS A 1154 28.28 52.99 25.01
N SER A 1155 27.15 53.48 24.47
CA SER A 1155 26.87 54.81 23.89
C SER A 1155 27.37 55.19 22.50
N GLY A 1156 26.47 55.81 21.71
CA GLY A 1156 26.85 56.88 20.77
C GLY A 1156 26.47 56.68 19.30
N THR A 1157 25.30 57.20 18.93
CA THR A 1157 25.06 58.09 17.77
C THR A 1157 25.80 57.91 16.41
N SER A 1158 24.96 57.74 15.37
CA SER A 1158 24.91 58.56 14.13
C SER A 1158 25.71 58.18 12.86
N LYS A 1159 25.00 58.31 11.73
CA LYS A 1159 25.39 58.84 10.39
C LYS A 1159 26.41 58.02 9.57
N LEU A 1160 26.00 57.47 8.43
CA LEU A 1160 25.88 58.04 7.06
C LEU A 1160 27.08 57.64 6.18
N HIS A 1161 26.72 57.31 4.93
CA HIS A 1161 27.47 57.56 3.69
C HIS A 1161 28.54 56.54 3.26
N THR A 1162 28.24 55.74 2.23
CA THR A 1162 28.52 55.96 0.78
C THR A 1162 29.94 55.59 0.40
N ASN A 1163 30.11 54.58 -0.45
CA ASN A 1163 30.50 54.72 -1.85
C ASN A 1163 31.12 53.43 -2.37
N ARG A 1164 30.42 52.84 -3.34
CA ARG A 1164 30.85 52.56 -4.73
C ARG A 1164 32.25 51.98 -5.04
N PRO A 1165 32.32 51.28 -6.20
CA PRO A 1165 33.13 50.09 -6.42
C PRO A 1165 34.33 50.37 -7.36
N LYS A 1166 35.12 49.32 -7.68
CA LYS A 1166 35.56 48.96 -9.05
C LYS A 1166 36.54 47.75 -9.07
N PRO A 1167 36.82 47.15 -10.26
CA PRO A 1167 36.88 45.70 -10.47
C PRO A 1167 38.27 45.23 -10.97
N PHE A 1168 38.31 44.21 -11.86
CA PHE A 1168 39.42 43.62 -12.66
C PHE A 1168 39.87 42.25 -12.13
N MET A 1169 40.20 41.24 -12.94
CA MET A 1169 40.05 40.96 -14.37
C MET A 1169 40.34 39.46 -14.58
N ARG A 1170 39.91 38.95 -15.74
CA ARG A 1170 40.17 37.63 -16.33
C ARG A 1170 41.63 37.14 -16.26
N LYS A 1171 41.81 35.81 -16.23
CA LYS A 1171 42.64 35.05 -17.20
C LYS A 1171 42.48 33.53 -17.04
N HIS A 1172 41.99 32.89 -18.10
CA HIS A 1172 42.34 31.52 -18.54
C HIS A 1172 43.75 31.57 -19.19
N PRO A 1173 44.47 30.46 -19.50
CA PRO A 1173 43.91 29.23 -20.10
C PRO A 1173 44.55 27.86 -19.72
N ASP A 1174 43.90 26.82 -20.26
CA ASP A 1174 44.34 25.46 -20.67
C ASP A 1174 45.02 24.50 -19.67
N VAL A 1175 44.32 23.40 -19.30
CA VAL A 1175 44.48 22.00 -19.80
C VAL A 1175 43.15 21.27 -19.63
#